data_AF-A0A7H1KND9-F1
#
_entry.id   AF-A0A7H1KND9-F1
#
_cell.length_a   1.000
_cell.length_b   1.000
_cell.length_c   1.000
_cell.angle_alpha   90.00
_cell.angle_beta   90.00
_cell.angle_gamma   90.00
#
_symmetry.space_group_name_H-M   'P 1'
#
loop_
_entity.id
_entity.type
_entity.pdbx_description
1 polymer ?
#
loop_
_entity_poly.entity_id
_entity_poly.type
_entity_poly.pdbx_seq_one_letter_code
_entity_poly.pdbx_strand_id
1 'polypeptide(L)'
;MYTYTSTIRKLGMYFAERRSSYTDLTTALRKAQIPLPVDKYLARSTLLSALVAVAVLLSSCLIAIPLSTMFGWMVFLFPLPVSLVFGGITYSLFKYYPTFRSDDTAARIDRSLPSAITYMYALSRGGMELIEILESLAKQRHVYGGVADHIGYIVRDIRYFNVDIIQAMHDANDRCPSRHMRDFLDGLIMVLDSGGNLTEYFRAKAAYYYERAEADQEEYLNSLGMVAEGYITVFVAGPLFLMTVLVVVGMIDSTSIVLLQALIYGLIPGATAICIILLNIMAGSQEETSGVPSTVKQPDIFAGIKVVPSEEAELFAQLERAEAIGKYKKFFRNPLKAFFENPGYVLFLTIPVALIYVLIDVYMKGYLSLQPVIDTVTGIADNASTMAFPALYILDDVIIFGMFVLLVPFTYFYEKRTRRIKNIEREMPEFLRRLASMNEAGLTLTSSIRASLKSRLGVLDREIRRMWKDIEWGATTSEAMARFEERARTAMITRTTTLIIKANEAVSDIRKVLQIAAADAEASHRLKQNRFSNMAEYVMIIYLSFFVFLFIVYVLAAHFITMVPVGDAAENLSEGMTMLAQYDANRYILLMFHATLIQGFCSGLVAGAMGSGSAYSGLKHSLIMVAIAYLTFTQLGLA
;
A
#
# COMPACT_ATOMS: atom_id res chain seq x y z
N MET A 1 -24.23 18.27 -25.08
CA MET A 1 -22.95 18.99 -24.90
C MET A 1 -23.12 20.51 -24.79
N TYR A 2 -23.96 21.15 -25.63
CA TYR A 2 -24.26 22.60 -25.55
C TYR A 2 -24.94 23.08 -24.26
N THR A 3 -25.80 22.25 -23.65
CA THR A 3 -26.42 22.54 -22.34
C THR A 3 -25.40 22.51 -21.19
N TYR A 4 -24.43 21.61 -21.25
CA TYR A 4 -23.37 21.47 -20.25
C TYR A 4 -22.44 22.71 -20.20
N THR A 5 -22.07 23.24 -21.36
CA THR A 5 -21.25 24.46 -21.45
C THR A 5 -22.01 25.73 -21.05
N SER A 6 -23.32 25.78 -21.29
CA SER A 6 -24.19 26.89 -20.88
C SER A 6 -24.34 27.00 -19.36
N THR A 7 -24.60 25.88 -18.67
CA THR A 7 -24.80 25.86 -17.21
C THR A 7 -23.50 26.18 -16.47
N ILE A 8 -22.36 25.65 -16.92
CA ILE A 8 -21.04 25.97 -16.37
C ILE A 8 -20.73 27.46 -16.52
N ARG A 9 -21.09 28.07 -17.65
CA ARG A 9 -20.86 29.51 -17.87
C ARG A 9 -21.67 30.37 -16.89
N LYS A 10 -22.95 30.05 -16.65
CA LYS A 10 -23.80 30.78 -15.70
C LYS A 10 -23.32 30.62 -14.25
N LEU A 11 -23.04 29.39 -13.82
CA LEU A 11 -22.48 29.12 -12.49
C LEU A 11 -21.09 29.75 -12.33
N GLY A 12 -20.26 29.73 -13.37
CA GLY A 12 -18.94 30.36 -13.37
C GLY A 12 -19.02 31.87 -13.14
N MET A 13 -19.96 32.57 -13.78
CA MET A 13 -20.17 34.01 -13.55
C MET A 13 -20.62 34.29 -12.10
N TYR A 14 -21.52 33.47 -11.55
CA TYR A 14 -21.95 33.59 -10.15
C TYR A 14 -20.79 33.44 -9.15
N PHE A 15 -19.90 32.47 -9.36
CA PHE A 15 -18.73 32.29 -8.51
C PHE A 15 -17.62 33.30 -8.77
N ALA A 16 -17.52 33.85 -9.99
CA ALA A 16 -16.57 34.90 -10.33
C ALA A 16 -16.85 36.20 -9.58
N GLU A 17 -18.13 36.59 -9.43
CA GLU A 17 -18.54 37.76 -8.64
C GLU A 17 -18.21 37.62 -7.16
N ARG A 18 -18.13 36.40 -6.63
CA ARG A 18 -17.84 36.09 -5.22
C ARG A 18 -16.42 35.58 -4.98
N ARG A 19 -15.51 35.79 -5.93
CA ARG A 19 -14.16 35.22 -5.89
C ARG A 19 -13.38 35.63 -4.63
N SER A 20 -13.58 36.86 -4.14
CA SER A 20 -12.93 37.38 -2.94
C SER A 20 -13.32 36.62 -1.66
N SER A 21 -14.49 35.98 -1.61
CA SER A 21 -14.93 35.17 -0.47
C SER A 21 -14.27 33.80 -0.39
N TYR A 22 -13.54 33.38 -1.44
CA TYR A 22 -12.91 32.06 -1.55
C TYR A 22 -11.38 32.12 -1.58
N THR A 23 -10.75 33.09 -0.90
CA THR A 23 -9.29 33.24 -0.82
C THR A 23 -8.58 31.97 -0.34
N ASP A 24 -9.13 31.29 0.66
CA ASP A 24 -8.54 30.07 1.21
C ASP A 24 -8.52 28.94 0.17
N LEU A 25 -9.61 28.79 -0.59
CA LEU A 25 -9.71 27.82 -1.67
C LEU A 25 -8.78 28.20 -2.85
N THR A 26 -8.60 29.50 -3.14
CA THR A 26 -7.63 29.94 -4.15
C THR A 26 -6.21 29.57 -3.76
N THR A 27 -5.87 29.72 -2.48
CA THR A 27 -4.56 29.38 -1.93
C THR A 27 -4.36 27.86 -1.94
N ALA A 28 -5.38 27.09 -1.53
CA ALA A 28 -5.36 25.63 -1.57
C ALA A 28 -5.20 25.10 -3.00
N LEU A 29 -5.89 25.68 -3.99
CA LEU A 29 -5.77 25.27 -5.40
C LEU A 29 -4.38 25.56 -5.97
N ARG A 30 -3.78 26.71 -5.63
CA ARG A 30 -2.40 27.05 -6.01
C ARG A 30 -1.41 26.06 -5.39
N LYS A 31 -1.52 25.82 -4.09
CA LYS A 31 -0.70 24.85 -3.33
C LYS A 31 -0.85 23.41 -3.82
N ALA A 32 -2.07 23.03 -4.24
CA ALA A 32 -2.38 21.73 -4.82
C ALA A 32 -1.96 21.57 -6.30
N GLN A 33 -1.38 22.62 -6.89
CA GLN A 33 -0.95 22.68 -8.30
C GLN A 33 -2.06 22.32 -9.30
N ILE A 34 -3.30 22.67 -8.98
CA ILE A 34 -4.44 22.46 -9.88
C ILE A 34 -4.51 23.67 -10.84
N PRO A 35 -4.33 23.49 -12.16
CA PRO A 35 -4.29 24.59 -13.13
C PRO A 35 -5.69 25.09 -13.50
N LEU A 36 -6.60 25.19 -12.52
CA LEU A 36 -7.97 25.65 -12.70
C LEU A 36 -8.23 26.87 -11.80
N PRO A 37 -8.82 27.93 -12.35
CA PRO A 37 -9.28 29.04 -11.54
C PRO A 37 -10.50 28.63 -10.70
N VAL A 38 -10.67 29.29 -9.55
CA VAL A 38 -11.59 28.86 -8.47
C VAL A 38 -13.04 28.87 -8.87
N ASP A 39 -13.42 29.85 -9.69
CA ASP A 39 -14.74 29.98 -10.31
C ASP A 39 -15.10 28.75 -11.15
N LYS A 40 -14.19 28.29 -12.02
CA LYS A 40 -14.40 27.10 -12.85
C LYS A 40 -14.41 25.82 -12.00
N TYR A 41 -13.59 25.77 -10.96
CA TYR A 41 -13.54 24.62 -10.05
C TYR A 41 -14.87 24.42 -9.31
N LEU A 42 -15.39 25.49 -8.68
CA LEU A 42 -16.67 25.47 -7.95
C LEU A 42 -17.87 25.23 -8.87
N ALA A 43 -17.85 25.80 -10.08
CA ALA A 43 -18.91 25.54 -11.07
C ALA A 43 -18.94 24.06 -11.49
N ARG A 44 -17.78 23.41 -11.61
CA ARG A 44 -17.69 21.98 -11.94
C ARG A 44 -18.11 21.10 -10.76
N SER A 45 -17.70 21.43 -9.54
CA SER A 45 -18.03 20.63 -8.35
C SER A 45 -19.53 20.66 -8.05
N THR A 46 -20.17 21.83 -8.12
CA THR A 46 -21.62 21.97 -7.94
C THR A 46 -22.44 21.20 -8.97
N LEU A 47 -22.02 21.24 -10.24
CA LEU A 47 -22.69 20.50 -11.31
C LEU A 47 -22.56 18.99 -11.08
N LEU A 48 -21.35 18.51 -10.75
CA LEU A 48 -21.13 17.09 -10.51
C LEU A 48 -21.90 16.58 -9.28
N SER A 49 -21.93 17.35 -8.18
CA SER A 49 -22.72 16.99 -6.99
C SER A 49 -24.22 16.94 -7.29
N ALA A 50 -24.72 17.83 -8.16
CA ALA A 50 -26.12 17.81 -8.58
C ALA A 50 -26.45 16.56 -9.43
N LEU A 51 -25.54 16.16 -10.33
CA LEU A 51 -25.70 14.93 -11.12
C LEU A 51 -25.69 13.67 -10.23
N VAL A 52 -24.79 13.61 -9.24
CA VAL A 52 -24.75 12.50 -8.28
C VAL A 52 -26.03 12.44 -7.46
N ALA A 53 -26.54 13.59 -6.98
CA ALA A 53 -27.81 13.64 -6.27
C ALA A 53 -28.95 13.07 -7.13
N VAL A 54 -29.08 13.51 -8.39
CA VAL A 54 -30.11 12.98 -9.31
C VAL A 54 -29.95 11.48 -9.55
N ALA A 55 -28.72 10.98 -9.73
CA ALA A 55 -28.47 9.55 -9.91
C ALA A 55 -28.86 8.72 -8.67
N VAL A 56 -28.52 9.21 -7.46
CA VAL A 56 -28.89 8.58 -6.19
C VAL A 56 -30.40 8.64 -5.97
N LEU A 57 -31.06 9.73 -6.36
CA LEU A 57 -32.52 9.85 -6.30
C LEU A 57 -33.20 8.80 -7.20
N LEU A 58 -32.74 8.63 -8.44
CA LEU A 58 -33.27 7.62 -9.35
C LEU A 58 -33.02 6.20 -8.82
N SER A 59 -31.80 5.93 -8.32
CA SER A 59 -31.42 4.62 -7.80
C SER A 59 -32.20 4.25 -6.53
N SER A 60 -32.35 5.20 -5.60
CA SER A 60 -33.13 5.01 -4.37
C SER A 60 -34.62 4.85 -4.66
N CYS A 61 -35.16 5.54 -5.66
CA CYS A 61 -36.53 5.32 -6.12
C CYS A 61 -36.70 3.91 -6.72
N LEU A 62 -35.73 3.41 -7.48
CA LEU A 62 -35.76 2.05 -8.04
C LEU A 62 -35.73 0.97 -6.94
N ILE A 63 -34.93 1.16 -5.89
CA ILE A 63 -34.87 0.27 -4.72
C ILE A 63 -36.15 0.36 -3.88
N ALA A 64 -36.79 1.54 -3.82
CA ALA A 64 -38.04 1.73 -3.08
C ALA A 64 -39.22 0.95 -3.68
N ILE A 65 -39.24 0.69 -4.99
CA ILE A 65 -40.32 -0.05 -5.66
C ILE A 65 -40.51 -1.46 -5.07
N PRO A 66 -39.51 -2.37 -5.05
CA PRO A 66 -39.66 -3.68 -4.44
C PRO A 66 -39.82 -3.62 -2.92
N LEU A 67 -39.25 -2.61 -2.26
CA LEU A 67 -39.34 -2.49 -0.80
C LEU A 67 -40.74 -2.03 -0.34
N SER A 68 -41.47 -1.32 -1.21
CA SER A 68 -42.84 -0.88 -0.95
C SER A 68 -43.85 -2.02 -0.79
N THR A 69 -43.56 -3.21 -1.34
CA THR A 69 -44.42 -4.39 -1.16
C THR A 69 -44.33 -4.97 0.26
N MET A 70 -43.21 -4.74 0.96
CA MET A 70 -42.95 -5.24 2.32
C MET A 70 -43.29 -4.19 3.41
N PHE A 71 -43.00 -2.91 3.14
CA PHE A 71 -43.07 -1.83 4.14
C PHE A 71 -44.07 -0.71 3.81
N GLY A 72 -44.80 -0.83 2.69
CA GLY A 72 -45.83 0.13 2.26
C GLY A 72 -45.29 1.41 1.59
N TRP A 73 -46.18 2.37 1.33
CA TRP A 73 -45.90 3.60 0.56
C TRP A 73 -44.97 4.59 1.28
N MET A 74 -44.78 4.45 2.60
CA MET A 74 -43.91 5.32 3.41
C MET A 74 -42.44 5.27 2.97
N VAL A 75 -42.01 4.21 2.27
CA VAL A 75 -40.65 4.06 1.74
C VAL A 75 -40.29 5.17 0.74
N PHE A 76 -41.27 5.74 0.02
CA PHE A 76 -41.02 6.82 -0.95
C PHE A 76 -40.70 8.19 -0.33
N LEU A 77 -40.73 8.33 1.00
CA LEU A 77 -40.30 9.55 1.69
C LEU A 77 -38.77 9.66 1.80
N PHE A 78 -38.04 8.54 1.74
CA PHE A 78 -36.59 8.49 1.95
C PHE A 78 -35.69 8.83 0.74
N PRO A 79 -36.07 8.60 -0.53
CA PRO A 79 -35.23 8.90 -1.69
C PRO A 79 -34.71 10.34 -1.78
N LEU A 80 -35.58 11.33 -1.47
CA LEU A 80 -35.24 12.75 -1.55
C LEU A 80 -34.20 13.20 -0.51
N PRO A 81 -34.37 12.92 0.81
CA PRO A 81 -33.35 13.25 1.79
C PRO A 81 -32.05 12.47 1.56
N VAL A 82 -32.12 11.19 1.17
CA VAL A 82 -30.92 10.39 0.84
C VAL A 82 -30.15 11.04 -0.31
N SER A 83 -30.83 11.40 -1.40
CA SER A 83 -30.22 12.11 -2.53
C SER A 83 -29.54 13.42 -2.12
N LEU A 84 -30.18 14.22 -1.26
CA LEU A 84 -29.65 15.51 -0.84
C LEU A 84 -28.42 15.34 0.08
N VAL A 85 -28.43 14.34 0.95
CA VAL A 85 -27.28 13.96 1.79
C VAL A 85 -26.10 13.52 0.92
N PHE A 86 -26.30 12.61 -0.03
CA PHE A 86 -25.23 12.16 -0.93
C PHE A 86 -24.71 13.28 -1.84
N GLY A 87 -25.59 14.16 -2.33
CA GLY A 87 -25.21 15.36 -3.08
C GLY A 87 -24.36 16.32 -2.23
N GLY A 88 -24.77 16.56 -0.98
CA GLY A 88 -24.03 17.38 -0.02
C GLY A 88 -22.67 16.79 0.33
N ILE A 89 -22.59 15.48 0.60
CA ILE A 89 -21.34 14.76 0.84
C ILE A 89 -20.41 14.90 -0.37
N THR A 90 -20.92 14.70 -1.58
CA THR A 90 -20.14 14.84 -2.81
C THR A 90 -19.58 16.26 -2.95
N TYR A 91 -20.40 17.29 -2.77
CA TYR A 91 -19.94 18.67 -2.82
C TYR A 91 -18.87 18.97 -1.76
N SER A 92 -19.07 18.46 -0.55
CA SER A 92 -18.12 18.59 0.55
C SER A 92 -16.78 17.92 0.21
N LEU A 93 -16.80 16.68 -0.29
CA LEU A 93 -15.61 15.97 -0.76
C LEU A 93 -14.85 16.75 -1.82
N PHE A 94 -15.55 17.31 -2.83
CA PHE A 94 -14.91 18.16 -3.84
C PHE A 94 -14.35 19.45 -3.27
N LYS A 95 -14.97 20.05 -2.25
CA LYS A 95 -14.45 21.24 -1.60
C LYS A 95 -13.17 20.96 -0.82
N TYR A 96 -13.07 19.80 -0.15
CA TYR A 96 -11.88 19.38 0.61
C TYR A 96 -10.83 18.68 -0.26
N TYR A 97 -11.16 18.24 -1.46
CA TYR A 97 -10.21 17.55 -2.35
C TYR A 97 -8.91 18.34 -2.60
N PRO A 98 -8.93 19.67 -2.87
CA PRO A 98 -7.70 20.44 -3.06
C PRO A 98 -6.82 20.46 -1.81
N THR A 99 -7.40 20.54 -0.61
CA THR A 99 -6.61 20.52 0.63
C THR A 99 -5.97 19.16 0.86
N PHE A 100 -6.73 18.07 0.69
CA PHE A 100 -6.15 16.72 0.74
C PHE A 100 -5.01 16.53 -0.26
N ARG A 101 -5.16 17.05 -1.49
CA ARG A 101 -4.11 16.99 -2.51
C ARG A 101 -2.91 17.87 -2.19
N SER A 102 -3.10 19.05 -1.60
CA SER A 102 -1.99 19.90 -1.16
C SER A 102 -1.23 19.25 0.00
N ASP A 103 -1.93 18.60 0.92
CA ASP A 103 -1.32 17.91 2.07
C ASP A 103 -0.54 16.68 1.61
N ASP A 104 -1.08 15.90 0.68
CA ASP A 104 -0.37 14.80 0.01
C ASP A 104 0.89 15.30 -0.71
N THR A 105 0.80 16.45 -1.39
CA THR A 105 1.95 17.06 -2.07
C THR A 105 2.99 17.60 -1.08
N ALA A 106 2.56 18.25 0.01
CA ALA A 106 3.44 18.69 1.08
C ALA A 106 4.20 17.50 1.68
N ALA A 107 3.47 16.43 2.02
CA ALA A 107 4.06 15.22 2.58
C ALA A 107 5.04 14.54 1.60
N ARG A 108 4.75 14.52 0.29
CA ARG A 108 5.72 14.04 -0.73
C ARG A 108 7.01 14.85 -0.74
N ILE A 109 6.91 16.18 -0.65
CA ILE A 109 8.07 17.08 -0.58
C ILE A 109 8.87 16.78 0.70
N ASP A 110 8.21 16.81 1.86
CA ASP A 110 8.84 16.63 3.18
C ASP A 110 9.59 15.31 3.30
N ARG A 111 9.03 14.20 2.77
CA ARG A 111 9.70 12.89 2.74
C ARG A 111 11.00 12.87 1.96
N SER A 112 11.02 13.54 0.81
CA SER A 112 12.20 13.58 -0.06
C SER A 112 13.27 14.59 0.40
N LEU A 113 12.87 15.53 1.26
CA LEU A 113 13.67 16.68 1.68
C LEU A 113 15.01 16.31 2.33
N PRO A 114 15.10 15.39 3.33
CA PRO A 114 16.39 15.04 3.93
C PRO A 114 17.40 14.53 2.90
N SER A 115 16.95 13.63 2.01
CA SER A 115 17.82 13.05 0.98
C SER A 115 18.16 14.02 -0.15
N ALA A 116 17.26 14.93 -0.50
CA ALA A 116 17.52 15.96 -1.51
C ALA A 116 18.52 17.00 -1.00
N ILE A 117 18.40 17.45 0.25
CA ILE A 117 19.36 18.36 0.87
C ILE A 117 20.73 17.67 1.01
N THR A 118 20.75 16.38 1.33
CA THR A 118 22.01 15.61 1.38
C THR A 118 22.68 15.49 0.02
N TYR A 119 21.88 15.35 -1.05
CA TYR A 119 22.37 15.41 -2.42
C TYR A 119 22.96 16.79 -2.75
N MET A 120 22.27 17.87 -2.40
CA MET A 120 22.77 19.24 -2.57
C MET A 120 24.06 19.49 -1.76
N TYR A 121 24.10 19.03 -0.52
CA TYR A 121 25.28 19.10 0.35
C TYR A 121 26.47 18.36 -0.27
N ALA A 122 26.26 17.14 -0.76
CA ALA A 122 27.31 16.34 -1.37
C ALA A 122 27.90 17.02 -2.61
N LEU A 123 27.04 17.52 -3.51
CA LEU A 123 27.50 18.21 -4.72
C LEU A 123 28.18 19.56 -4.40
N SER A 124 27.62 20.33 -3.47
CA SER A 124 28.24 21.59 -2.99
C SER A 124 29.60 21.34 -2.37
N ARG A 125 29.75 20.26 -1.57
CA ARG A 125 31.03 19.87 -0.99
C ARG A 125 32.05 19.40 -2.02
N GLY A 126 31.56 18.88 -3.16
CA GLY A 126 32.34 18.58 -4.35
C GLY A 126 32.72 19.81 -5.18
N GLY A 127 32.27 21.01 -4.81
CA GLY A 127 32.61 22.26 -5.49
C GLY A 127 31.67 22.65 -6.63
N MET A 128 30.51 22.01 -6.75
CA MET A 128 29.49 22.41 -7.72
C MET A 128 28.80 23.71 -7.29
N GLU A 129 28.53 24.59 -8.26
CA GLU A 129 27.81 25.85 -8.05
C GLU A 129 26.31 25.63 -7.80
N LEU A 130 25.66 26.55 -7.07
CA LEU A 130 24.26 26.37 -6.64
C LEU A 130 23.30 26.12 -7.81
N ILE A 131 23.40 26.90 -8.89
CA ILE A 131 22.50 26.77 -10.04
C ILE A 131 22.63 25.38 -10.68
N GLU A 132 23.85 24.87 -10.81
CA GLU A 132 24.12 23.53 -11.33
C GLU A 132 23.59 22.44 -10.40
N ILE A 133 23.70 22.63 -9.08
CA ILE A 133 23.11 21.73 -8.09
C ILE A 133 21.60 21.65 -8.25
N LEU A 134 20.93 22.81 -8.34
CA LEU A 134 19.48 22.90 -8.50
C LEU A 134 19.04 22.24 -9.82
N GLU A 135 19.76 22.46 -10.92
CA GLU A 135 19.52 21.80 -12.19
C GLU A 135 19.71 20.28 -12.13
N SER A 136 20.78 19.83 -11.48
CA SER A 136 21.05 18.40 -11.35
C SER A 136 19.94 17.72 -10.55
N LEU A 137 19.51 18.33 -9.44
CA LEU A 137 18.39 17.86 -8.63
C LEU A 137 17.08 17.85 -9.42
N ALA A 138 16.78 18.92 -10.16
CA ALA A 138 15.57 19.04 -10.98
C ALA A 138 15.48 18.01 -12.13
N LYS A 139 16.61 17.51 -12.63
CA LYS A 139 16.67 16.42 -13.62
C LYS A 139 16.39 15.05 -12.99
N GLN A 140 16.65 14.88 -11.69
CA GLN A 140 16.51 13.62 -10.96
C GLN A 140 15.15 13.46 -10.27
N ARG A 141 14.05 13.76 -10.97
CA ARG A 141 12.67 13.65 -10.45
C ARG A 141 12.29 12.24 -10.00
N HIS A 142 12.76 11.23 -10.72
CA HIS A 142 12.47 9.83 -10.41
C HIS A 142 13.13 9.34 -9.11
N VAL A 143 14.13 10.06 -8.62
CA VAL A 143 14.92 9.71 -7.42
C VAL A 143 14.51 10.55 -6.22
N TYR A 144 14.43 11.87 -6.41
CA TYR A 144 14.18 12.84 -5.34
C TYR A 144 12.76 13.42 -5.35
N GLY A 145 11.87 12.90 -6.21
CA GLY A 145 10.42 13.10 -6.14
C GLY A 145 9.98 14.56 -6.01
N GLY A 146 9.17 14.82 -4.98
CA GLY A 146 8.48 16.10 -4.77
C GLY A 146 9.42 17.30 -4.65
N VAL A 147 10.59 17.15 -4.01
CA VAL A 147 11.59 18.22 -3.94
C VAL A 147 12.15 18.52 -5.33
N ALA A 148 12.56 17.51 -6.09
CA ALA A 148 13.09 17.71 -7.44
C ALA A 148 12.06 18.32 -8.39
N ASP A 149 10.79 17.96 -8.26
CA ASP A 149 9.70 18.61 -9.00
C ASP A 149 9.58 20.09 -8.64
N HIS A 150 9.64 20.42 -7.34
CA HIS A 150 9.52 21.80 -6.86
C HIS A 150 10.73 22.66 -7.27
N ILE A 151 11.95 22.16 -7.10
CA ILE A 151 13.18 22.79 -7.59
C ILE A 151 13.16 22.92 -9.12
N GLY A 152 12.52 21.99 -9.82
CA GLY A 152 12.31 22.09 -11.26
C GLY A 152 11.54 23.34 -11.70
N TYR A 153 10.62 23.87 -10.87
CA TYR A 153 9.97 25.15 -11.15
C TYR A 153 10.92 26.32 -10.95
N ILE A 154 11.76 26.30 -9.91
CA ILE A 154 12.79 27.33 -9.69
C ILE A 154 13.76 27.37 -10.87
N VAL A 155 14.30 26.21 -11.26
CA VAL A 155 15.22 26.08 -12.41
C VAL A 155 14.54 26.55 -13.70
N ARG A 156 13.26 26.23 -13.89
CA ARG A 156 12.50 26.69 -15.06
C ARG A 156 12.38 28.22 -15.08
N ASP A 157 12.04 28.81 -13.94
CA ASP A 157 11.83 30.25 -13.80
C ASP A 157 13.16 31.01 -14.04
N ILE A 158 14.28 30.46 -13.59
CA ILE A 158 15.63 31.00 -13.85
C ILE A 158 16.03 30.85 -15.32
N ARG A 159 15.95 29.63 -15.89
CA ARG A 159 16.55 29.33 -17.21
C ARG A 159 15.68 29.73 -18.40
N TYR A 160 14.36 29.62 -18.29
CA TYR A 160 13.45 29.92 -19.41
C TYR A 160 12.83 31.31 -19.31
N PHE A 161 12.55 31.78 -18.10
CA PHE A 161 11.94 33.09 -17.88
C PHE A 161 12.94 34.17 -17.46
N ASN A 162 14.22 33.81 -17.29
CA ASN A 162 15.30 34.72 -16.91
C ASN A 162 14.97 35.52 -15.64
N VAL A 163 14.26 34.88 -14.70
CA VAL A 163 13.96 35.44 -13.38
C VAL A 163 15.19 35.30 -12.49
N ASP A 164 15.48 36.32 -11.69
CA ASP A 164 16.57 36.29 -10.71
C ASP A 164 16.42 35.11 -9.73
N ILE A 165 17.53 34.50 -9.30
CA ILE A 165 17.50 33.30 -8.46
C ILE A 165 16.79 33.52 -7.13
N ILE A 166 16.99 34.68 -6.48
CA ILE A 166 16.37 35.01 -5.20
C ILE A 166 14.86 35.20 -5.40
N GLN A 167 14.47 35.95 -6.43
CA GLN A 167 13.05 36.13 -6.76
C GLN A 167 12.38 34.80 -7.14
N ALA A 168 13.04 33.96 -7.92
CA ALA A 168 12.50 32.66 -8.33
C ALA A 168 12.29 31.74 -7.12
N MET A 169 13.19 31.77 -6.13
CA MET A 169 13.04 31.03 -4.88
C MET A 169 11.92 31.60 -4.01
N HIS A 170 11.79 32.93 -3.88
CA HIS A 170 10.65 33.55 -3.17
C HIS A 170 9.31 33.17 -3.82
N ASP A 171 9.19 33.30 -5.13
CA ASP A 171 7.97 32.96 -5.85
C ASP A 171 7.62 31.47 -5.70
N ALA A 172 8.64 30.60 -5.67
CA ALA A 172 8.45 29.17 -5.40
C ALA A 172 8.01 28.91 -3.95
N ASN A 173 8.58 29.63 -3.00
CA ASN A 173 8.27 29.57 -1.57
C ASN A 173 6.78 29.86 -1.32
N ASP A 174 6.25 30.93 -1.93
CA ASP A 174 4.84 31.34 -1.81
C ASP A 174 3.86 30.29 -2.36
N ARG A 175 4.30 29.52 -3.37
CA ARG A 175 3.53 28.46 -4.02
C ARG A 175 3.70 27.11 -3.32
N CYS A 176 4.63 26.98 -2.37
CA CYS A 176 4.96 25.70 -1.77
C CYS A 176 3.93 25.29 -0.69
N PRO A 177 3.36 24.07 -0.78
CA PRO A 177 2.43 23.58 0.23
C PRO A 177 3.15 23.16 1.52
N SER A 178 4.37 22.65 1.42
CA SER A 178 5.17 22.19 2.57
C SER A 178 5.65 23.37 3.41
N ARG A 179 5.63 23.23 4.74
CA ARG A 179 6.25 24.21 5.64
C ARG A 179 7.78 24.03 5.69
N HIS A 180 8.25 22.79 5.76
CA HIS A 180 9.67 22.49 5.89
C HIS A 180 10.48 22.90 4.66
N MET A 181 9.96 22.67 3.46
CA MET A 181 10.58 23.17 2.24
C MET A 181 10.65 24.70 2.25
N ARG A 182 9.61 25.37 2.77
CA ARG A 182 9.63 26.82 2.84
C ARG A 182 10.72 27.35 3.76
N ASP A 183 10.80 26.79 4.96
CA ASP A 183 11.85 27.13 5.93
C ASP A 183 13.27 26.85 5.38
N PHE A 184 13.42 25.83 4.53
CA PHE A 184 14.67 25.53 3.83
C PHE A 184 14.98 26.57 2.75
N LEU A 185 14.03 26.91 1.88
CA LEU A 185 14.25 27.91 0.82
C LEU A 185 14.49 29.30 1.40
N ASP A 186 13.75 29.70 2.43
CA ASP A 186 13.95 30.99 3.12
C ASP A 186 15.34 31.10 3.74
N GLY A 187 15.81 30.01 4.37
CA GLY A 187 17.17 29.96 4.89
C GLY A 187 18.23 29.99 3.79
N LEU A 188 17.97 29.32 2.65
CA LEU A 188 18.86 29.35 1.49
C LEU A 188 18.96 30.76 0.88
N ILE A 189 17.84 31.45 0.73
CA ILE A 189 17.78 32.85 0.29
C ILE A 189 18.61 33.73 1.22
N MET A 190 18.43 33.59 2.54
CA MET A 190 19.19 34.37 3.53
C MET A 190 20.71 34.15 3.43
N VAL A 191 21.14 32.91 3.19
CA VAL A 191 22.57 32.59 3.02
C VAL A 191 23.11 33.17 1.71
N LEU A 192 22.31 33.19 0.65
CA LEU A 192 22.71 33.79 -0.62
C LEU A 192 22.82 35.32 -0.54
N ASP A 193 21.83 35.98 0.04
CA ASP A 193 21.82 37.45 0.22
C ASP A 193 23.01 37.94 1.07
N SER A 194 23.38 37.16 2.09
CA SER A 194 24.50 37.47 2.98
C SER A 194 25.86 37.00 2.48
N GLY A 195 25.93 36.27 1.36
CA GLY A 195 27.18 35.68 0.84
C GLY A 195 27.78 34.61 1.77
N GLY A 196 26.95 33.92 2.56
CA GLY A 196 27.38 32.90 3.50
C GLY A 196 27.81 31.57 2.86
N ASN A 197 28.26 30.62 3.69
CA ASN A 197 28.73 29.32 3.21
C ASN A 197 27.56 28.35 2.96
N LEU A 198 27.19 28.17 1.69
CA LEU A 198 26.14 27.26 1.24
C LEU A 198 26.39 25.80 1.66
N THR A 199 27.64 25.34 1.61
CA THR A 199 28.01 23.97 1.95
C THR A 199 27.73 23.66 3.42
N GLU A 200 28.08 24.56 4.34
CA GLU A 200 27.80 24.40 5.77
C GLU A 200 26.30 24.54 6.07
N TYR A 201 25.59 25.41 5.36
CA TYR A 201 24.12 25.49 5.47
C TYR A 201 23.45 24.16 5.09
N PHE A 202 23.80 23.59 3.93
CA PHE A 202 23.26 22.30 3.50
C PHE A 202 23.64 21.16 4.46
N ARG A 203 24.86 21.16 5.01
CA ARG A 203 25.28 20.18 6.02
C ARG A 203 24.39 20.23 7.26
N ALA A 204 24.22 21.42 7.83
CA ALA A 204 23.45 21.63 9.04
C ALA A 204 21.97 21.26 8.83
N LYS A 205 21.39 21.67 7.69
CA LYS A 205 20.00 21.34 7.36
C LYS A 205 19.81 19.86 7.04
N ALA A 206 20.76 19.21 6.36
CA ALA A 206 20.70 17.77 6.13
C ALA A 206 20.63 17.00 7.45
N ALA A 207 21.52 17.30 8.40
CA ALA A 207 21.52 16.67 9.72
C ALA A 207 20.22 16.92 10.50
N TYR A 208 19.75 18.18 10.51
CA TYR A 208 18.50 18.57 11.16
C TYR A 208 17.28 17.81 10.63
N TYR A 209 17.15 17.66 9.30
CA TYR A 209 16.02 16.95 8.72
C TYR A 209 16.10 15.42 8.87
N TYR A 210 17.29 14.82 9.02
CA TYR A 210 17.39 13.41 9.43
C TYR A 210 16.95 13.19 10.86
N GLU A 211 17.40 14.03 11.80
CA GLU A 211 16.99 13.96 13.20
C GLU A 211 15.47 14.16 13.33
N ARG A 212 14.92 15.12 12.57
CA ARG A 212 13.47 15.32 12.49
C ARG A 212 12.75 14.10 11.91
N ALA A 213 13.27 13.50 10.84
CA ALA A 213 12.68 12.30 10.25
C ALA A 213 12.71 11.09 11.21
N GLU A 214 13.74 10.99 12.06
CA GLU A 214 13.82 9.99 13.14
C GLU A 214 12.73 10.23 14.20
N ALA A 215 12.56 11.48 14.65
CA ALA A 215 11.52 11.86 15.61
C ALA A 215 10.09 11.66 15.06
N ASP A 216 9.83 12.10 13.81
CA ASP A 216 8.54 11.91 13.15
C ASP A 216 8.24 10.40 12.95
N GLN A 217 9.28 9.58 12.72
CA GLN A 217 9.14 8.13 12.66
C GLN A 217 8.77 7.54 14.03
N GLU A 218 9.42 7.95 15.12
CA GLU A 218 9.07 7.49 16.47
C GLU A 218 7.63 7.85 16.86
N GLU A 219 7.20 9.08 16.60
CA GLU A 219 5.82 9.53 16.84
C GLU A 219 4.80 8.68 16.04
N TYR A 220 5.14 8.38 14.79
CA TYR A 220 4.35 7.49 13.95
C TYR A 220 4.27 6.06 14.52
N LEU A 221 5.40 5.49 14.98
CA LEU A 221 5.44 4.15 15.57
C LEU A 221 4.61 4.08 16.85
N ASN A 222 4.66 5.12 17.69
CA ASN A 222 3.82 5.22 18.89
C ASN A 222 2.32 5.28 18.54
N SER A 223 1.97 6.02 17.50
CA SER A 223 0.60 6.11 17.01
C SER A 223 0.11 4.76 16.46
N LEU A 224 0.95 4.03 15.73
CA LEU A 224 0.66 2.67 15.29
C LEU A 224 0.47 1.72 16.47
N GLY A 225 1.26 1.85 17.53
CA GLY A 225 1.10 1.08 18.76
C GLY A 225 -0.28 1.27 19.39
N MET A 226 -0.73 2.52 19.49
CA MET A 226 -2.07 2.85 19.99
C MET A 226 -3.19 2.18 19.16
N VAL A 227 -3.04 2.15 17.84
CA VAL A 227 -3.99 1.45 16.95
C VAL A 227 -3.94 -0.06 17.18
N ALA A 228 -2.76 -0.64 17.36
CA ALA A 228 -2.59 -2.07 17.66
C ALA A 228 -3.30 -2.46 18.96
N GLU A 229 -3.05 -1.72 20.03
CA GLU A 229 -3.66 -1.92 21.34
C GLU A 229 -5.18 -1.76 21.29
N GLY A 230 -5.65 -0.73 20.57
CA GLY A 230 -7.07 -0.52 20.30
C GLY A 230 -7.69 -1.68 19.53
N TYR A 231 -7.02 -2.19 18.49
CA TYR A 231 -7.47 -3.34 17.72
C TYR A 231 -7.62 -4.59 18.58
N ILE A 232 -6.62 -4.89 19.41
CA ILE A 232 -6.65 -6.06 20.29
C ILE A 232 -7.78 -5.94 21.32
N THR A 233 -7.93 -4.78 21.93
CA THR A 233 -8.93 -4.57 22.98
C THR A 233 -10.35 -4.60 22.42
N VAL A 234 -10.61 -3.83 21.36
CA VAL A 234 -11.96 -3.64 20.83
C VAL A 234 -12.38 -4.77 19.89
N PHE A 235 -11.46 -5.27 19.06
CA PHE A 235 -11.80 -6.17 17.94
C PHE A 235 -11.31 -7.61 18.12
N VAL A 236 -10.44 -7.88 19.10
CA VAL A 236 -10.10 -9.27 19.48
C VAL A 236 -10.79 -9.65 20.78
N ALA A 237 -10.53 -8.93 21.87
CA ALA A 237 -11.12 -9.21 23.18
C ALA A 237 -12.63 -8.92 23.23
N GLY A 238 -13.09 -7.83 22.59
CA GLY A 238 -14.52 -7.48 22.51
C GLY A 238 -15.38 -8.59 21.88
N PRO A 239 -15.10 -9.03 20.63
CA PRO A 239 -15.83 -10.13 20.01
C PRO A 239 -15.66 -11.45 20.75
N LEU A 240 -14.51 -11.71 21.37
CA LEU A 240 -14.34 -12.88 22.22
C LEU A 240 -15.29 -12.86 23.41
N PHE A 241 -15.34 -11.76 24.15
CA PHE A 241 -16.25 -11.59 25.29
C PHE A 241 -17.71 -11.67 24.86
N LEU A 242 -18.07 -10.99 23.77
CA LEU A 242 -19.44 -11.06 23.26
C LEU A 242 -19.77 -12.48 22.77
N MET A 243 -18.81 -13.20 22.17
CA MET A 243 -18.97 -14.60 21.79
C MET A 243 -19.21 -15.47 23.01
N THR A 244 -18.40 -15.38 24.07
CA THR A 244 -18.60 -16.21 25.27
C THR A 244 -19.96 -15.95 25.91
N VAL A 245 -20.40 -14.68 25.99
CA VAL A 245 -21.73 -14.32 26.49
C VAL A 245 -22.84 -14.85 25.59
N LEU A 246 -22.76 -14.65 24.26
CA LEU A 246 -23.79 -15.10 23.31
C LEU A 246 -23.91 -16.62 23.27
N VAL A 247 -22.79 -17.32 23.45
CA VAL A 247 -22.76 -18.78 23.51
C VAL A 247 -23.46 -19.28 24.78
N VAL A 248 -23.24 -18.63 25.94
CA VAL A 248 -23.95 -18.94 27.19
C VAL A 248 -25.44 -18.62 27.09
N VAL A 249 -25.80 -17.43 26.58
CA VAL A 249 -27.20 -17.02 26.35
C VAL A 249 -27.87 -17.94 25.32
N GLY A 250 -27.11 -18.47 24.38
CA GLY A 250 -27.62 -19.37 23.35
C GLY A 250 -28.16 -20.70 23.85
N MET A 251 -27.77 -21.11 25.06
CA MET A 251 -28.39 -22.24 25.74
C MET A 251 -29.84 -21.97 26.17
N ILE A 252 -30.25 -20.69 26.20
CA ILE A 252 -31.57 -20.23 26.63
C ILE A 252 -32.39 -19.73 25.43
N ASP A 253 -31.77 -19.01 24.49
CA ASP A 253 -32.44 -18.39 23.34
C ASP A 253 -31.71 -18.64 22.01
N SER A 254 -32.45 -19.17 21.03
CA SER A 254 -31.97 -19.46 19.67
C SER A 254 -31.62 -18.22 18.84
N THR A 255 -32.12 -17.02 19.20
CA THR A 255 -31.80 -15.75 18.50
C THR A 255 -30.32 -15.39 18.59
N SER A 256 -29.63 -15.88 19.62
CA SER A 256 -28.19 -15.72 19.81
C SER A 256 -27.34 -16.27 18.65
N ILE A 257 -27.82 -17.29 17.91
CA ILE A 257 -27.13 -17.84 16.72
C ILE A 257 -27.01 -16.78 15.63
N VAL A 258 -28.09 -16.03 15.39
CA VAL A 258 -28.11 -14.97 14.36
C VAL A 258 -27.16 -13.83 14.77
N LEU A 259 -27.15 -13.47 16.06
CA LEU A 259 -26.23 -12.46 16.60
C LEU A 259 -24.77 -12.94 16.53
N LEU A 260 -24.50 -14.21 16.79
CA LEU A 260 -23.18 -14.82 16.68
C LEU A 260 -22.69 -14.86 15.22
N GLN A 261 -23.57 -15.19 14.27
CA GLN A 261 -23.27 -15.09 12.83
C GLN A 261 -22.96 -13.65 12.40
N ALA A 262 -23.76 -12.68 12.84
CA ALA A 262 -23.52 -11.27 12.55
C ALA A 262 -22.18 -10.77 13.13
N LEU A 263 -21.82 -11.25 14.33
CA LEU A 263 -20.52 -10.98 14.94
C LEU A 263 -19.36 -11.55 14.11
N ILE A 264 -19.44 -12.83 13.75
CA ILE A 264 -18.33 -13.54 13.10
C ILE A 264 -18.14 -13.08 11.65
N TYR A 265 -19.22 -13.04 10.87
CA TYR A 265 -19.16 -12.74 9.44
C TYR A 265 -19.24 -11.25 9.12
N GLY A 266 -19.78 -10.44 10.04
CA GLY A 266 -19.92 -9.00 9.87
C GLY A 266 -18.88 -8.22 10.68
N LEU A 267 -18.96 -8.31 12.00
CA LEU A 267 -18.18 -7.45 12.91
C LEU A 267 -16.68 -7.69 12.77
N ILE A 268 -16.20 -8.94 12.76
CA ILE A 268 -14.75 -9.23 12.68
C ILE A 268 -14.15 -8.72 11.35
N PRO A 269 -14.63 -9.13 10.15
CA PRO A 269 -14.09 -8.62 8.89
C PRO A 269 -14.25 -7.10 8.73
N GLY A 270 -15.38 -6.54 9.18
CA GLY A 270 -15.63 -5.10 9.15
C GLY A 270 -14.64 -4.32 10.01
N ALA A 271 -14.39 -4.80 11.23
CA ALA A 271 -13.40 -4.26 12.14
C ALA A 271 -11.98 -4.30 11.55
N THR A 272 -11.60 -5.42 10.93
CA THR A 272 -10.31 -5.57 10.26
C THR A 272 -10.19 -4.62 9.09
N ALA A 273 -11.23 -4.45 8.27
CA ALA A 273 -11.24 -3.51 7.17
C ALA A 273 -11.07 -2.06 7.66
N ILE A 274 -11.79 -1.67 8.72
CA ILE A 274 -11.63 -0.36 9.37
C ILE A 274 -10.21 -0.18 9.89
N CYS A 275 -9.64 -1.19 10.56
CA CYS A 275 -8.28 -1.15 11.07
C CYS A 275 -7.26 -1.00 9.93
N ILE A 276 -7.36 -1.79 8.86
CA ILE A 276 -6.47 -1.68 7.69
C ILE A 276 -6.62 -0.30 7.02
N ILE A 277 -7.84 0.25 6.93
CA ILE A 277 -8.06 1.59 6.39
C ILE A 277 -7.40 2.63 7.29
N LEU A 278 -7.58 2.55 8.61
CA LEU A 278 -6.95 3.46 9.57
C LEU A 278 -5.43 3.38 9.49
N LEU A 279 -4.89 2.15 9.48
CA LEU A 279 -3.47 1.88 9.28
C LEU A 279 -3.00 2.44 7.94
N ASN A 280 -3.75 2.30 6.85
CA ASN A 280 -3.40 2.86 5.54
C ASN A 280 -3.51 4.38 5.49
N ILE A 281 -4.41 5.00 6.24
CA ILE A 281 -4.50 6.47 6.33
C ILE A 281 -3.29 6.99 7.10
N MET A 282 -2.89 6.32 8.17
CA MET A 282 -1.72 6.68 8.98
C MET A 282 -0.41 6.36 8.23
N ALA A 283 -0.31 5.16 7.65
CA ALA A 283 0.82 4.67 6.86
C ALA A 283 0.91 5.29 5.47
N GLY A 284 -0.20 5.85 4.98
CA GLY A 284 -0.38 6.46 3.65
C GLY A 284 0.51 7.64 3.37
N SER A 285 1.44 7.94 4.28
CA SER A 285 2.45 8.94 4.11
C SER A 285 3.90 8.45 4.11
N GLN A 286 4.24 7.16 4.09
CA GLN A 286 5.68 6.77 3.98
C GLN A 286 6.01 5.59 3.07
N GLU A 287 5.03 4.77 2.66
CA GLU A 287 5.27 3.67 1.73
C GLU A 287 4.71 3.94 0.34
N GLU A 288 5.23 4.97 -0.33
CA GLU A 288 5.47 4.72 -1.75
C GLU A 288 6.68 3.79 -1.81
N THR A 289 6.39 2.50 -1.90
CA THR A 289 7.24 1.61 -2.69
C THR A 289 7.58 2.39 -3.95
N SER A 290 8.79 2.91 -4.03
CA SER A 290 9.34 3.42 -5.28
C SER A 290 9.39 2.23 -6.22
N GLY A 291 8.25 1.91 -6.82
CA GLY A 291 8.22 1.35 -8.15
C GLY A 291 8.86 2.43 -8.98
N VAL A 292 10.20 2.40 -9.06
CA VAL A 292 10.97 3.15 -10.04
C VAL A 292 10.21 2.93 -11.33
N PRO A 293 9.53 3.94 -11.89
CA PRO A 293 8.84 3.75 -13.16
C PRO A 293 9.92 3.27 -14.12
N SER A 294 9.85 2.00 -14.49
CA SER A 294 10.90 1.30 -15.26
C SER A 294 10.95 1.75 -16.70
N THR A 295 10.20 2.80 -17.00
CA THR A 295 10.02 3.37 -18.31
C THR A 295 9.76 4.84 -18.02
N VAL A 296 10.85 5.60 -17.89
CA VAL A 296 10.81 6.99 -18.34
C VAL A 296 10.33 6.87 -19.79
N LYS A 297 9.02 7.06 -20.02
CA LYS A 297 8.53 7.37 -21.35
C LYS A 297 9.31 8.62 -21.70
N GLN A 298 10.36 8.48 -22.52
CA GLN A 298 11.04 9.65 -23.04
C GLN A 298 9.92 10.49 -23.64
N PRO A 299 9.71 11.74 -23.18
CA PRO A 299 8.69 12.58 -23.77
C PRO A 299 8.99 12.60 -25.26
N ASP A 300 7.97 12.30 -26.06
CA ASP A 300 8.10 12.27 -27.51
C ASP A 300 8.52 13.69 -27.94
N ILE A 301 9.82 13.89 -28.14
CA ILE A 301 10.46 15.20 -28.34
C ILE A 301 9.89 15.87 -29.60
N PHE A 302 9.18 15.10 -30.43
CA PHE A 302 8.58 15.50 -31.69
C PHE A 302 7.06 15.27 -31.76
N ALA A 303 6.36 15.34 -30.62
CA ALA A 303 4.89 15.32 -30.59
C ALA A 303 4.31 16.49 -31.42
N GLY A 304 3.98 16.24 -32.69
CA GLY A 304 3.44 17.22 -33.63
C GLY A 304 4.23 17.38 -34.94
N ILE A 305 5.42 16.79 -35.07
CA ILE A 305 6.14 16.74 -36.35
C ILE A 305 5.60 15.55 -37.15
N LYS A 306 5.11 15.82 -38.37
CA LYS A 306 4.64 14.79 -39.27
C LYS A 306 5.85 13.97 -39.75
N VAL A 307 6.11 12.83 -39.11
CA VAL A 307 7.17 11.89 -39.51
C VAL A 307 6.82 11.40 -40.91
N VAL A 308 7.64 11.78 -41.90
CA VAL A 308 7.56 11.18 -43.24
C VAL A 308 8.08 9.74 -43.08
N PRO A 309 7.31 8.71 -43.47
CA PRO A 309 7.79 7.34 -43.34
C PRO A 309 9.04 7.18 -44.20
N SER A 310 10.21 7.00 -43.57
CA SER A 310 11.42 6.57 -44.26
C SER A 310 11.31 5.07 -44.59
N GLU A 311 12.11 4.57 -45.53
CA GLU A 311 12.23 3.13 -45.79
C GLU A 311 12.60 2.32 -44.52
N GLU A 312 13.19 2.98 -43.52
CA GLU A 312 13.54 2.38 -42.23
C GLU A 312 12.35 2.25 -41.26
N ALA A 313 11.21 2.91 -41.53
CA ALA A 313 10.02 2.84 -40.68
C ALA A 313 9.46 1.40 -40.58
N GLU A 314 9.57 0.60 -41.65
CA GLU A 314 9.23 -0.83 -41.60
C GLU A 314 10.21 -1.62 -40.71
N LEU A 315 11.50 -1.30 -40.75
CA LEU A 315 12.52 -1.93 -39.90
C LEU A 315 12.30 -1.60 -38.42
N PHE A 316 11.97 -0.35 -38.09
CA PHE A 316 11.62 0.04 -36.72
C PHE A 316 10.33 -0.62 -36.23
N ALA A 317 9.30 -0.72 -37.08
CA ALA A 317 8.07 -1.43 -36.74
C ALA A 317 8.32 -2.95 -36.54
N GLN A 318 9.22 -3.55 -37.31
CA GLN A 318 9.65 -4.93 -37.11
C GLN A 318 10.46 -5.09 -35.81
N LEU A 319 11.34 -4.15 -35.48
CA LEU A 319 12.10 -4.13 -34.23
C LEU A 319 11.15 -4.02 -33.02
N GLU A 320 10.17 -3.13 -33.08
CA GLU A 320 9.19 -2.92 -32.01
C GLU A 320 8.30 -4.15 -31.80
N ARG A 321 7.87 -4.81 -32.89
CA ARG A 321 7.19 -6.12 -32.81
C ARG A 321 8.12 -7.20 -32.25
N ALA A 322 9.37 -7.25 -32.66
CA ALA A 322 10.35 -8.22 -32.16
C ALA A 322 10.67 -8.00 -30.67
N GLU A 323 10.74 -6.76 -30.20
CA GLU A 323 10.89 -6.44 -28.78
C GLU A 323 9.63 -6.78 -27.97
N ALA A 324 8.44 -6.48 -28.52
CA ALA A 324 7.16 -6.86 -27.92
C ALA A 324 7.03 -8.38 -27.78
N ILE A 325 7.34 -9.13 -28.84
CA ILE A 325 7.39 -10.60 -28.83
C ILE A 325 8.52 -11.10 -27.91
N GLY A 326 9.64 -10.39 -27.86
CA GLY A 326 10.77 -10.65 -26.98
C GLY A 326 10.39 -10.65 -25.50
N LYS A 327 9.48 -9.75 -25.07
CA LYS A 327 8.95 -9.72 -23.69
C LYS A 327 8.23 -11.02 -23.34
N TYR A 328 7.34 -11.51 -24.21
CA TYR A 328 6.62 -12.77 -23.99
C TYR A 328 7.55 -13.98 -24.11
N LYS A 329 8.48 -13.98 -25.08
CA LYS A 329 9.48 -15.06 -25.23
C LYS A 329 10.38 -15.15 -23.99
N LYS A 330 10.73 -14.02 -23.36
CA LYS A 330 11.51 -13.97 -22.12
C LYS A 330 10.72 -14.51 -20.93
N PHE A 331 9.41 -14.31 -20.89
CA PHE A 331 8.49 -14.91 -19.90
C PHE A 331 8.43 -16.43 -20.05
N PHE A 332 8.16 -16.94 -21.26
CA PHE A 332 8.07 -18.39 -21.50
C PHE A 332 9.41 -19.13 -21.42
N ARG A 333 10.54 -18.46 -21.70
CA ARG A 333 11.86 -19.11 -21.60
C ARG A 333 12.29 -19.38 -20.16
N ASN A 334 11.80 -18.61 -19.17
CA ASN A 334 12.13 -18.78 -17.75
C ASN A 334 10.98 -18.25 -16.84
N PRO A 335 9.86 -18.98 -16.73
CA PRO A 335 8.70 -18.53 -15.94
C PRO A 335 9.05 -18.30 -14.46
N LEU A 336 9.91 -19.16 -13.88
CA LEU A 336 10.37 -19.03 -12.50
C LEU A 336 11.07 -17.69 -12.23
N LYS A 337 11.89 -17.20 -13.18
CA LYS A 337 12.58 -15.92 -13.02
C LYS A 337 11.59 -14.75 -13.08
N ALA A 338 10.60 -14.83 -13.96
CA ALA A 338 9.53 -13.84 -14.05
C ALA A 338 8.69 -13.76 -12.76
N PHE A 339 8.43 -14.89 -12.09
CA PHE A 339 7.74 -14.90 -10.79
C PHE A 339 8.55 -14.24 -9.67
N PHE A 340 9.88 -14.39 -9.66
CA PHE A 340 10.75 -13.68 -8.72
C PHE A 340 10.84 -12.18 -9.01
N GLU A 341 10.79 -11.79 -10.29
CA GLU A 341 10.82 -10.38 -10.70
C GLU A 341 9.48 -9.68 -10.47
N ASN A 342 8.35 -10.40 -10.58
CA ASN A 342 6.98 -9.89 -10.39
C ASN A 342 6.06 -10.96 -9.76
N PRO A 343 5.93 -10.97 -8.41
CA PRO A 343 5.12 -11.96 -7.69
C PRO A 343 3.63 -11.98 -8.09
N GLY A 344 3.10 -10.85 -8.58
CA GLY A 344 1.70 -10.76 -9.04
C GLY A 344 1.38 -11.72 -10.20
N TYR A 345 2.36 -12.10 -11.03
CA TYR A 345 2.14 -13.08 -12.10
C TYR A 345 1.84 -14.49 -11.58
N VAL A 346 2.19 -14.78 -10.33
CA VAL A 346 1.86 -16.07 -9.70
C VAL A 346 0.35 -16.23 -9.55
N LEU A 347 -0.38 -15.15 -9.26
CA LEU A 347 -1.84 -15.20 -9.08
C LEU A 347 -2.58 -15.60 -10.36
N PHE A 348 -2.11 -15.17 -11.53
CA PHE A 348 -2.69 -15.60 -12.80
C PHE A 348 -2.61 -17.11 -13.03
N LEU A 349 -1.63 -17.79 -12.42
CA LEU A 349 -1.50 -19.24 -12.45
C LEU A 349 -2.25 -19.91 -11.30
N THR A 350 -2.19 -19.36 -10.08
CA THR A 350 -2.77 -20.01 -8.90
C THR A 350 -4.29 -19.89 -8.82
N ILE A 351 -4.90 -18.82 -9.35
CA ILE A 351 -6.36 -18.65 -9.41
C ILE A 351 -7.05 -19.80 -10.17
N PRO A 352 -6.69 -20.09 -11.44
CA PRO A 352 -7.35 -21.17 -12.17
C PRO A 352 -7.07 -22.55 -11.54
N VAL A 353 -5.86 -22.77 -11.00
CA VAL A 353 -5.51 -24.03 -10.32
C VAL A 353 -6.36 -24.23 -9.05
N ALA A 354 -6.52 -23.18 -8.23
CA ALA A 354 -7.37 -23.23 -7.04
C ALA A 354 -8.85 -23.45 -7.42
N LEU A 355 -9.33 -22.80 -8.47
CA LEU A 355 -10.71 -22.97 -8.95
C LEU A 355 -10.96 -24.39 -9.49
N ILE A 356 -10.00 -24.95 -10.25
CA ILE A 356 -10.06 -26.35 -10.71
C ILE A 356 -10.06 -27.31 -9.53
N TYR A 357 -9.21 -27.08 -8.52
CA TYR A 357 -9.19 -27.89 -7.31
C TYR A 357 -10.55 -27.88 -6.60
N VAL A 358 -11.12 -26.69 -6.38
CA VAL A 358 -12.44 -26.53 -5.73
C VAL A 358 -13.52 -27.24 -6.55
N LEU A 359 -13.54 -27.08 -7.88
CA LEU A 359 -14.53 -27.74 -8.74
C LEU A 359 -14.39 -29.27 -8.74
N ILE A 360 -13.17 -29.80 -8.77
CA ILE A 360 -12.93 -31.25 -8.72
C ILE A 360 -13.39 -31.82 -7.39
N ASP A 361 -13.07 -31.18 -6.27
CA ASP A 361 -13.43 -31.68 -4.95
C ASP A 361 -14.94 -31.61 -4.71
N VAL A 362 -15.59 -30.53 -5.17
CA VAL A 362 -17.06 -30.38 -5.17
C VAL A 362 -17.73 -31.45 -6.05
N TYR A 363 -17.15 -31.76 -7.21
CA TYR A 363 -17.66 -32.79 -8.11
C TYR A 363 -17.49 -34.21 -7.53
N MET A 364 -16.30 -34.55 -7.05
CA MET A 364 -15.96 -35.87 -6.49
C MET A 364 -16.77 -36.21 -5.24
N LYS A 365 -17.08 -35.21 -4.41
CA LYS A 365 -17.92 -35.38 -3.21
C LYS A 365 -19.43 -35.38 -3.50
N GLY A 366 -19.84 -35.26 -4.77
CA GLY A 366 -21.23 -35.51 -5.21
C GLY A 366 -22.22 -34.35 -5.01
N TYR A 367 -21.77 -33.14 -4.66
CA TYR A 367 -22.64 -31.98 -4.39
C TYR A 367 -23.34 -31.40 -5.63
N LEU A 368 -22.87 -31.77 -6.84
CA LEU A 368 -23.48 -31.34 -8.10
C LEU A 368 -24.61 -32.29 -8.58
N SER A 369 -25.03 -33.25 -7.74
CA SER A 369 -26.19 -34.08 -8.04
C SER A 369 -27.48 -33.25 -7.82
N LEU A 370 -28.38 -33.25 -8.81
CA LEU A 370 -29.67 -32.56 -8.77
C LEU A 370 -30.67 -33.19 -7.76
N GLN A 371 -30.27 -34.23 -7.03
CA GLN A 371 -31.12 -34.97 -6.09
C GLN A 371 -31.83 -34.09 -5.04
N PRO A 372 -31.18 -33.11 -4.38
CA PRO A 372 -31.86 -32.26 -3.38
C PRO A 372 -32.93 -31.35 -4.01
N VAL A 373 -32.73 -30.97 -5.28
CA VAL A 373 -33.69 -30.17 -6.08
C VAL A 373 -34.86 -31.05 -6.54
N ILE A 374 -34.60 -32.33 -6.83
CA ILE A 374 -35.64 -33.30 -7.17
C ILE A 374 -36.52 -33.59 -5.95
N ASP A 375 -35.94 -33.81 -4.76
CA ASP A 375 -36.70 -34.09 -3.52
C ASP A 375 -37.60 -32.92 -3.08
N THR A 376 -37.17 -31.68 -3.36
CA THR A 376 -37.98 -30.46 -3.11
C THR A 376 -39.09 -30.26 -4.15
N VAL A 377 -38.90 -30.70 -5.40
CA VAL A 377 -39.92 -30.62 -6.46
C VAL A 377 -40.92 -31.78 -6.40
N THR A 378 -40.52 -32.96 -5.90
CA THR A 378 -41.40 -34.14 -5.77
C THR A 378 -42.22 -34.16 -4.49
N GLY A 379 -42.04 -33.21 -3.57
CA GLY A 379 -42.86 -33.06 -2.37
C GLY A 379 -42.71 -34.20 -1.35
N ILE A 380 -41.57 -34.90 -1.33
CA ILE A 380 -41.29 -36.02 -0.41
C ILE A 380 -40.62 -35.53 0.90
N ALA A 381 -40.43 -34.22 1.06
CA ALA A 381 -39.93 -33.63 2.30
C ALA A 381 -41.03 -33.52 3.37
N ASP A 382 -41.41 -34.66 3.96
CA ASP A 382 -42.05 -34.66 5.27
C ASP A 382 -41.03 -34.16 6.29
N ASN A 383 -41.37 -33.02 6.91
CA ASN A 383 -40.64 -32.28 7.95
C ASN A 383 -39.67 -31.20 7.44
N ALA A 384 -40.10 -29.96 7.59
CA ALA A 384 -39.34 -28.72 7.42
C ALA A 384 -38.06 -28.61 8.29
N SER A 385 -37.72 -29.62 9.08
CA SER A 385 -36.47 -29.74 9.85
C SER A 385 -35.35 -30.46 9.10
N THR A 386 -35.63 -31.08 7.94
CA THR A 386 -34.61 -31.69 7.07
C THR A 386 -34.24 -30.80 5.88
N MET A 387 -34.14 -29.49 6.11
CA MET A 387 -33.11 -28.70 5.41
C MET A 387 -31.75 -29.14 5.95
N ALA A 388 -31.41 -30.41 5.70
CA ALA A 388 -30.13 -30.96 6.09
C ALA A 388 -29.09 -30.18 5.27
N PHE A 389 -28.30 -29.38 5.97
CA PHE A 389 -27.05 -28.80 5.51
C PHE A 389 -25.87 -29.71 5.95
N PRO A 390 -25.76 -30.99 5.51
CA PRO A 390 -24.51 -31.73 5.69
C PRO A 390 -23.40 -31.19 4.74
N ALA A 391 -23.72 -30.17 3.94
CA ALA A 391 -22.81 -29.54 2.99
C ALA A 391 -21.84 -28.53 3.63
N LEU A 392 -22.12 -27.93 4.79
CA LEU A 392 -21.27 -26.83 5.32
C LEU A 392 -19.92 -27.31 5.87
N TYR A 393 -19.88 -28.34 6.70
CA TYR A 393 -18.63 -28.88 7.28
C TYR A 393 -17.64 -29.36 6.20
N ILE A 394 -18.15 -30.03 5.16
CA ILE A 394 -17.30 -30.61 4.12
C ILE A 394 -16.84 -29.56 3.09
N LEU A 395 -17.58 -28.45 2.95
CA LEU A 395 -17.20 -27.31 2.10
C LEU A 395 -16.05 -26.51 2.74
N ASP A 396 -15.97 -26.46 4.07
CA ASP A 396 -14.95 -25.69 4.78
C ASP A 396 -13.53 -26.20 4.50
N ASP A 397 -13.32 -27.51 4.50
CA ASP A 397 -12.05 -28.12 4.07
C ASP A 397 -11.68 -27.69 2.64
N VAL A 398 -12.63 -27.74 1.71
CA VAL A 398 -12.40 -27.38 0.30
C VAL A 398 -11.97 -25.92 0.18
N ILE A 399 -12.66 -25.03 0.91
CA ILE A 399 -12.40 -23.59 0.92
C ILE A 399 -11.01 -23.30 1.51
N ILE A 400 -10.68 -23.93 2.64
CA ILE A 400 -9.40 -23.72 3.32
C ILE A 400 -8.24 -24.22 2.45
N PHE A 401 -8.31 -25.45 1.94
CA PHE A 401 -7.28 -25.98 1.03
C PHE A 401 -7.18 -25.18 -0.27
N GLY A 402 -8.31 -24.76 -0.85
CA GLY A 402 -8.34 -23.86 -2.00
C GLY A 402 -7.64 -22.53 -1.73
N MET A 403 -7.87 -21.95 -0.55
CA MET A 403 -7.17 -20.74 -0.08
C MET A 403 -5.65 -20.96 0.04
N PHE A 404 -5.20 -22.09 0.59
CA PHE A 404 -3.77 -22.42 0.69
C PHE A 404 -3.12 -22.57 -0.70
N VAL A 405 -3.77 -23.29 -1.63
CA VAL A 405 -3.29 -23.46 -3.01
C VAL A 405 -3.16 -22.11 -3.71
N LEU A 406 -4.10 -21.19 -3.46
CA LEU A 406 -4.09 -19.85 -4.03
C LEU A 406 -2.96 -18.98 -3.46
N LEU A 407 -2.85 -18.91 -2.13
CA LEU A 407 -2.06 -17.89 -1.44
C LEU A 407 -0.62 -18.33 -1.13
N VAL A 408 -0.36 -19.61 -0.82
CA VAL A 408 1.00 -20.08 -0.42
C VAL A 408 2.05 -19.80 -1.49
N PRO A 409 1.84 -20.13 -2.79
CA PRO A 409 2.85 -19.86 -3.81
C PRO A 409 3.09 -18.35 -3.95
N PHE A 410 2.03 -17.54 -3.96
CA PHE A 410 2.13 -16.08 -4.04
C PHE A 410 2.97 -15.52 -2.89
N THR A 411 2.64 -15.91 -1.65
CA THR A 411 3.36 -15.48 -0.44
C THR A 411 4.82 -15.91 -0.47
N TYR A 412 5.13 -17.12 -0.95
CA TYR A 412 6.52 -17.61 -1.06
C TYR A 412 7.35 -16.73 -2.01
N PHE A 413 6.86 -16.46 -3.23
CA PHE A 413 7.58 -15.65 -4.20
C PHE A 413 7.70 -14.19 -3.74
N TYR A 414 6.64 -13.64 -3.14
CA TYR A 414 6.66 -12.30 -2.55
C TYR A 414 7.71 -12.18 -1.45
N GLU A 415 7.70 -13.07 -0.46
CA GLU A 415 8.62 -13.04 0.68
C GLU A 415 10.08 -13.24 0.22
N LYS A 416 10.34 -14.13 -0.75
CA LYS A 416 11.69 -14.37 -1.28
C LYS A 416 12.24 -13.15 -2.03
N ARG A 417 11.41 -12.45 -2.80
CA ARG A 417 11.78 -11.17 -3.43
C ARG A 417 12.10 -10.12 -2.36
N THR A 418 11.23 -9.96 -1.37
CA THR A 418 11.39 -8.98 -0.29
C THR A 418 12.64 -9.24 0.54
N ARG A 419 12.95 -10.50 0.89
CA ARG A 419 14.19 -10.87 1.59
C ARG A 419 15.43 -10.56 0.77
N ARG A 420 15.41 -10.83 -0.54
CA ARG A 420 16.53 -10.48 -1.42
C ARG A 420 16.78 -8.98 -1.42
N ILE A 421 15.74 -8.18 -1.56
CA ILE A 421 15.83 -6.71 -1.53
C ILE A 421 16.42 -6.22 -0.20
N LYS A 422 15.87 -6.68 0.93
CA LYS A 422 16.35 -6.33 2.28
C LYS A 422 17.83 -6.69 2.48
N ASN A 423 18.27 -7.85 1.99
CA ASN A 423 19.67 -8.26 2.12
C ASN A 423 20.61 -7.36 1.30
N ILE A 424 20.23 -6.95 0.09
CA ILE A 424 21.02 -6.03 -0.74
C ILE A 424 21.13 -4.66 -0.05
N GLU A 425 20.02 -4.12 0.46
CA GLU A 425 20.01 -2.84 1.17
C GLU A 425 20.84 -2.87 2.46
N ARG A 426 20.85 -4.00 3.18
CA ARG A 426 21.67 -4.19 4.39
C ARG A 426 23.17 -4.16 4.11
N GLU A 427 23.61 -4.68 2.96
CA GLU A 427 25.03 -4.75 2.59
C GLU A 427 25.53 -3.51 1.83
N MET A 428 24.60 -2.68 1.32
CA MET A 428 24.92 -1.47 0.55
C MET A 428 25.77 -0.44 1.34
N PRO A 429 25.47 -0.09 2.61
CA PRO A 429 26.28 0.88 3.36
C PRO A 429 27.74 0.45 3.49
N GLU A 430 27.99 -0.83 3.77
CA GLU A 430 29.33 -1.39 3.91
C GLU A 430 30.09 -1.37 2.56
N PHE A 431 29.41 -1.67 1.46
CA PHE A 431 29.99 -1.53 0.12
C PHE A 431 30.40 -0.08 -0.17
N LEU A 432 29.52 0.89 0.11
CA LEU A 432 29.81 2.31 -0.10
C LEU A 432 30.95 2.81 0.81
N ARG A 433 30.96 2.39 2.08
CA ARG A 433 32.03 2.71 3.03
C ARG A 433 33.38 2.25 2.52
N ARG A 434 33.46 1.03 1.97
CA ARG A 434 34.69 0.49 1.36
C ARG A 434 35.12 1.26 0.12
N LEU A 435 34.19 1.61 -0.76
CA LEU A 435 34.48 2.47 -1.92
C LEU A 435 35.04 3.82 -1.48
N ALA A 436 34.44 4.44 -0.46
CA ALA A 436 34.88 5.71 0.11
C ALA A 436 36.29 5.59 0.72
N SER A 437 36.56 4.58 1.55
CA SER A 437 37.88 4.36 2.15
C SER A 437 38.97 4.03 1.13
N MET A 438 38.64 3.26 0.09
CA MET A 438 39.57 2.95 -1.01
C MET A 438 39.89 4.20 -1.85
N ASN A 439 38.88 5.03 -2.10
CA ASN A 439 39.07 6.29 -2.81
C ASN A 439 39.85 7.32 -1.98
N GLU A 440 39.65 7.33 -0.66
CA GLU A 440 40.46 8.11 0.28
C GLU A 440 41.94 7.70 0.24
N ALA A 441 42.23 6.41 0.07
CA ALA A 441 43.57 5.88 -0.18
C ALA A 441 44.11 6.16 -1.60
N GLY A 442 43.37 6.90 -2.44
CA GLY A 442 43.79 7.35 -3.77
C GLY A 442 43.38 6.46 -4.94
N LEU A 443 42.61 5.38 -4.71
CA LEU A 443 42.09 4.56 -5.81
C LEU A 443 40.97 5.28 -6.56
N THR A 444 40.97 5.20 -7.89
CA THR A 444 39.84 5.65 -8.71
C THR A 444 38.59 4.82 -8.42
N LEU A 445 37.39 5.36 -8.64
CA LEU A 445 36.12 4.65 -8.42
C LEU A 445 36.10 3.29 -9.14
N THR A 446 36.61 3.23 -10.37
CA THR A 446 36.76 2.01 -11.17
C THR A 446 37.66 0.97 -10.50
N SER A 447 38.82 1.40 -9.98
CA SER A 447 39.77 0.53 -9.28
C SER A 447 39.24 0.07 -7.93
N SER A 448 38.48 0.92 -7.23
CA SER A 448 37.79 0.57 -5.98
C SER A 448 36.75 -0.53 -6.22
N ILE A 449 35.93 -0.42 -7.28
CA ILE A 449 34.98 -1.49 -7.67
C ILE A 449 35.70 -2.81 -7.96
N ARG A 450 36.83 -2.77 -8.69
CA ARG A 450 37.67 -3.95 -8.94
C ARG A 450 38.18 -4.57 -7.64
N ALA A 451 38.68 -3.74 -6.73
CA ALA A 451 39.24 -4.20 -5.47
C ALA A 451 38.17 -4.76 -4.52
N SER A 452 36.92 -4.25 -4.59
CA SER A 452 35.78 -4.79 -3.85
C SER A 452 35.42 -6.23 -4.25
N LEU A 453 35.84 -6.74 -5.42
CA LEU A 453 35.60 -8.14 -5.80
C LEU A 453 36.28 -9.18 -4.90
N LYS A 454 37.39 -8.78 -4.24
CA LYS A 454 38.08 -9.62 -3.26
C LYS A 454 37.42 -9.59 -1.88
N SER A 455 36.55 -8.60 -1.65
CA SER A 455 35.78 -8.49 -0.42
C SER A 455 34.59 -9.43 -0.46
N ARG A 456 34.30 -10.11 0.65
CA ARG A 456 33.07 -10.90 0.82
C ARG A 456 31.96 -9.95 1.28
N LEU A 457 31.17 -9.45 0.34
CA LEU A 457 30.01 -8.57 0.56
C LEU A 457 28.70 -9.34 0.32
N GLY A 458 28.66 -10.62 0.66
CA GLY A 458 27.43 -11.40 0.77
C GLY A 458 26.61 -11.48 -0.53
N VAL A 459 25.35 -11.03 -0.48
CA VAL A 459 24.44 -11.06 -1.63
C VAL A 459 24.82 -10.06 -2.71
N LEU A 460 25.59 -9.01 -2.38
CA LEU A 460 26.02 -7.97 -3.31
C LEU A 460 27.18 -8.43 -4.21
N ASP A 461 27.95 -9.44 -3.82
CA ASP A 461 29.10 -9.98 -4.58
C ASP A 461 28.75 -10.29 -6.05
N ARG A 462 27.53 -10.80 -6.28
CA ARG A 462 27.04 -11.11 -7.62
C ARG A 462 26.86 -9.86 -8.47
N GLU A 463 26.33 -8.79 -7.88
CA GLU A 463 26.07 -7.54 -8.59
C GLU A 463 27.37 -6.72 -8.76
N ILE A 464 28.29 -6.74 -7.80
CA ILE A 464 29.64 -6.13 -7.94
C ILE A 464 30.42 -6.80 -9.07
N ARG A 465 30.39 -8.14 -9.14
CA ARG A 465 31.01 -8.89 -10.24
C ARG A 465 30.42 -8.53 -11.61
N ARG A 466 29.12 -8.25 -11.66
CA ARG A 466 28.47 -7.77 -12.90
C ARG A 466 28.89 -6.35 -13.25
N MET A 467 28.93 -5.43 -12.28
CA MET A 467 29.44 -4.07 -12.51
C MET A 467 30.87 -4.11 -13.04
N TRP A 468 31.74 -4.90 -12.42
CA TRP A 468 33.10 -5.08 -12.92
C TRP A 468 33.13 -5.63 -14.34
N LYS A 469 32.30 -6.63 -14.64
CA LYS A 469 32.22 -7.23 -15.98
C LYS A 469 31.70 -6.24 -17.03
N ASP A 470 30.74 -5.39 -16.68
CA ASP A 470 30.25 -4.31 -17.56
C ASP A 470 31.40 -3.33 -17.88
N ILE A 471 32.21 -2.96 -16.88
CA ILE A 471 33.40 -2.09 -17.04
C ILE A 471 34.50 -2.78 -17.86
N GLU A 472 34.78 -4.05 -17.59
CA GLU A 472 35.78 -4.86 -18.31
C GLU A 472 35.42 -5.00 -19.80
N TRP A 473 34.12 -4.99 -20.11
CA TRP A 473 33.59 -4.99 -21.47
C TRP A 473 33.49 -3.60 -22.11
N GLY A 474 34.02 -2.56 -21.46
CA GLY A 474 34.16 -1.21 -22.03
C GLY A 474 33.05 -0.23 -21.67
N ALA A 475 32.10 -0.58 -20.78
CA ALA A 475 31.14 0.38 -20.26
C ALA A 475 31.81 1.39 -19.32
N THR A 476 31.31 2.62 -19.29
CA THR A 476 31.77 3.62 -18.31
C THR A 476 31.37 3.23 -16.88
N THR A 477 32.11 3.71 -15.87
CA THR A 477 31.76 3.46 -14.46
C THR A 477 30.36 3.97 -14.13
N SER A 478 29.99 5.14 -14.65
CA SER A 478 28.64 5.70 -14.53
C SER A 478 27.58 4.79 -15.14
N GLU A 479 27.80 4.25 -16.34
CA GLU A 479 26.87 3.29 -16.96
C GLU A 479 26.75 1.98 -16.19
N ALA A 480 27.86 1.42 -15.70
CA ALA A 480 27.84 0.17 -14.94
C ALA A 480 27.06 0.34 -13.62
N MET A 481 27.20 1.50 -12.97
CA MET A 481 26.43 1.88 -11.80
C MET A 481 24.94 2.12 -12.13
N ALA A 482 24.62 2.78 -13.24
CA ALA A 482 23.24 2.97 -13.69
C ALA A 482 22.54 1.63 -14.00
N ARG A 483 23.24 0.68 -14.64
CA ARG A 483 22.72 -0.67 -14.85
C ARG A 483 22.57 -1.45 -13.54
N PHE A 484 23.42 -1.21 -12.56
CA PHE A 484 23.27 -1.81 -11.22
C PHE A 484 22.03 -1.28 -10.50
N GLU A 485 21.82 0.03 -10.54
CA GLU A 485 20.61 0.68 -10.05
C GLU A 485 19.35 0.05 -10.66
N GLU A 486 19.31 -0.08 -11.99
CA GLU A 486 18.15 -0.65 -12.71
C GLU A 486 17.89 -2.12 -12.36
N ARG A 487 18.90 -2.85 -11.88
CA ARG A 487 18.76 -4.26 -11.43
C ARG A 487 18.35 -4.37 -9.96
N ALA A 488 18.85 -3.49 -9.10
CA ALA A 488 18.60 -3.53 -7.67
C ALA A 488 17.23 -2.95 -7.31
N ARG A 489 16.81 -1.87 -7.98
CA ARG A 489 15.48 -1.23 -7.91
C ARG A 489 14.97 -0.98 -6.48
N THR A 490 15.79 -0.39 -5.64
CA THR A 490 15.37 0.09 -4.32
C THR A 490 15.61 1.58 -4.19
N ALA A 491 14.75 2.29 -3.45
CA ALA A 491 14.86 3.74 -3.27
C ALA A 491 16.22 4.17 -2.70
N MET A 492 16.76 3.41 -1.74
CA MET A 492 18.07 3.66 -1.14
C MET A 492 19.20 3.49 -2.16
N ILE A 493 19.18 2.41 -2.94
CA ILE A 493 20.25 2.12 -3.92
C ILE A 493 20.19 3.12 -5.07
N THR A 494 19.00 3.43 -5.59
CA THR A 494 18.81 4.45 -6.62
C THR A 494 19.33 5.82 -6.17
N ARG A 495 18.94 6.30 -4.98
CA ARG A 495 19.41 7.59 -4.44
C ARG A 495 20.93 7.65 -4.30
N THR A 496 21.52 6.68 -3.62
CA THR A 496 22.97 6.65 -3.37
C THR A 496 23.78 6.45 -4.65
N THR A 497 23.32 5.59 -5.55
CA THR A 497 23.98 5.32 -6.84
C THR A 497 23.90 6.53 -7.77
N THR A 498 22.73 7.17 -7.88
CA THR A 498 22.55 8.40 -8.65
C THR A 498 23.42 9.54 -8.12
N LEU A 499 23.53 9.70 -6.80
CA LEU A 499 24.44 10.68 -6.19
C LEU A 499 25.89 10.45 -6.63
N ILE A 500 26.36 9.20 -6.58
CA ILE A 500 27.74 8.86 -6.95
C ILE A 500 27.97 9.07 -8.45
N ILE A 501 27.02 8.66 -9.30
CA ILE A 501 27.11 8.88 -10.76
C ILE A 501 27.25 10.37 -11.07
N LYS A 502 26.37 11.20 -10.49
CA LYS A 502 26.35 12.64 -10.77
C LYS A 502 27.58 13.36 -10.22
N ALA A 503 28.06 12.95 -9.04
CA ALA A 503 29.30 13.48 -8.51
C ALA A 503 30.52 13.08 -9.35
N ASN A 504 30.56 11.84 -9.86
CA ASN A 504 31.65 11.36 -10.73
C ASN A 504 31.69 12.08 -12.10
N GLU A 505 30.53 12.51 -12.60
CA GLU A 505 30.42 13.27 -13.86
C GLU A 505 30.81 14.75 -13.70
N ALA A 506 30.57 15.34 -12.52
CA ALA A 506 30.72 16.77 -12.30
C ALA A 506 32.01 17.18 -11.57
N VAL A 507 32.60 16.28 -10.78
CA VAL A 507 33.68 16.62 -9.84
C VAL A 507 34.87 15.68 -10.03
N SER A 508 36.09 16.23 -9.97
CA SER A 508 37.34 15.48 -10.09
C SER A 508 37.74 14.73 -8.80
N ASP A 509 37.38 15.25 -7.62
CA ASP A 509 37.53 14.58 -6.31
C ASP A 509 36.18 14.19 -5.70
N ILE A 510 35.81 12.92 -5.89
CA ILE A 510 34.56 12.36 -5.37
C ILE A 510 34.67 11.89 -3.91
N ARG A 511 35.84 11.97 -3.25
CA ARG A 511 36.08 11.39 -1.92
C ARG A 511 35.05 11.81 -0.89
N LYS A 512 34.85 13.13 -0.75
CA LYS A 512 33.89 13.72 0.20
C LYS A 512 32.46 13.31 -0.15
N VAL A 513 32.13 13.19 -1.43
CA VAL A 513 30.81 12.77 -1.90
C VAL A 513 30.54 11.30 -1.57
N LEU A 514 31.52 10.41 -1.76
CA LEU A 514 31.40 9.00 -1.36
C LEU A 514 31.19 8.84 0.15
N GLN A 515 31.87 9.64 0.97
CA GLN A 515 31.67 9.63 2.43
C GLN A 515 30.24 10.07 2.80
N ILE A 516 29.72 11.11 2.16
CA ILE A 516 28.35 11.60 2.38
C ILE A 516 27.33 10.56 1.90
N ALA A 517 27.54 9.92 0.75
CA ALA A 517 26.68 8.86 0.23
C ALA A 517 26.67 7.61 1.14
N ALA A 518 27.81 7.25 1.72
CA ALA A 518 27.90 6.17 2.70
C ALA A 518 27.15 6.52 4.00
N ALA A 519 27.29 7.75 4.50
CA ALA A 519 26.58 8.23 5.68
C ALA A 519 25.06 8.29 5.45
N ASP A 520 24.59 8.76 4.28
CA ASP A 520 23.18 8.72 3.88
C ASP A 520 22.63 7.29 3.84
N ALA A 521 23.41 6.37 3.25
CA ALA A 521 23.05 4.96 3.21
C ALA A 521 22.91 4.37 4.63
N GLU A 522 23.83 4.70 5.53
CA GLU A 522 23.81 4.26 6.93
C GLU A 522 22.62 4.85 7.70
N ALA A 523 22.34 6.15 7.57
CA ALA A 523 21.19 6.81 8.17
C ALA A 523 19.85 6.22 7.65
N SER A 524 19.73 6.06 6.33
CA SER A 524 18.56 5.42 5.70
C SER A 524 18.36 3.97 6.18
N HIS A 525 19.44 3.20 6.31
CA HIS A 525 19.40 1.84 6.82
C HIS A 525 18.98 1.80 8.30
N ARG A 526 19.55 2.68 9.14
CA ARG A 526 19.22 2.80 10.57
C ARG A 526 17.74 3.11 10.79
N LEU A 527 17.18 4.10 10.08
CA LEU A 527 15.75 4.43 10.16
C LEU A 527 14.88 3.20 9.86
N LYS A 528 15.21 2.47 8.78
CA LYS A 528 14.47 1.27 8.39
C LYS A 528 14.60 0.13 9.40
N GLN A 529 15.77 -0.03 10.01
CA GLN A 529 16.03 -1.03 11.04
C GLN A 529 15.24 -0.72 12.32
N ASN A 530 15.26 0.53 12.78
CA ASN A 530 14.49 0.99 13.94
C ASN A 530 12.98 0.74 13.72
N ARG A 531 12.49 1.07 12.52
CA ARG A 531 11.09 0.79 12.13
C ARG A 531 10.77 -0.71 12.22
N PHE A 532 11.63 -1.57 11.69
CA PHE A 532 11.38 -3.02 11.72
C PHE A 532 11.41 -3.59 13.14
N SER A 533 12.32 -3.12 14.00
CA SER A 533 12.42 -3.56 15.40
C SER A 533 11.15 -3.22 16.17
N ASN A 534 10.74 -1.95 16.14
CA ASN A 534 9.56 -1.49 16.88
C ASN A 534 8.27 -2.12 16.33
N MET A 535 8.17 -2.30 15.01
CA MET A 535 7.02 -2.95 14.39
C MET A 535 6.96 -4.46 14.67
N ALA A 536 8.10 -5.13 14.90
CA ALA A 536 8.13 -6.54 15.24
C ALA A 536 7.47 -6.82 16.60
N GLU A 537 7.60 -5.91 17.57
CA GLU A 537 6.94 -6.02 18.88
C GLU A 537 5.43 -6.09 18.73
N TYR A 538 4.83 -5.20 17.93
CA TYR A 538 3.38 -5.22 17.71
C TYR A 538 2.90 -6.45 16.95
N VAL A 539 3.68 -6.95 15.98
CA VAL A 539 3.38 -8.23 15.33
C VAL A 539 3.33 -9.35 16.36
N MET A 540 4.28 -9.41 17.28
CA MET A 540 4.30 -10.43 18.35
C MET A 540 3.09 -10.32 19.27
N ILE A 541 2.64 -9.10 19.62
CA ILE A 541 1.43 -8.90 20.42
C ILE A 541 0.18 -9.41 19.67
N ILE A 542 0.06 -9.18 18.36
CA ILE A 542 -1.05 -9.71 17.55
C ILE A 542 -1.03 -11.24 17.52
N TYR A 543 0.14 -11.88 17.44
CA TYR A 543 0.25 -13.32 17.58
C TYR A 543 -0.24 -13.81 18.95
N LEU A 544 0.20 -13.15 20.02
CA LEU A 544 -0.22 -13.48 21.38
C LEU A 544 -1.74 -13.37 21.53
N SER A 545 -2.36 -12.29 21.03
CA SER A 545 -3.81 -12.10 21.13
C SER A 545 -4.58 -13.15 20.34
N PHE A 546 -4.10 -13.54 19.15
CA PHE A 546 -4.66 -14.65 18.39
C PHE A 546 -4.55 -15.98 19.15
N PHE A 547 -3.41 -16.28 19.78
CA PHE A 547 -3.27 -17.50 20.58
C PHE A 547 -4.18 -17.51 21.81
N VAL A 548 -4.35 -16.36 22.48
CA VAL A 548 -5.30 -16.24 23.60
C VAL A 548 -6.73 -16.44 23.10
N PHE A 549 -7.10 -15.83 21.98
CA PHE A 549 -8.41 -16.03 21.34
C PHE A 549 -8.63 -17.51 21.01
N LEU A 550 -7.67 -18.13 20.30
CA LEU A 550 -7.71 -19.54 19.93
C LEU A 550 -7.84 -20.45 21.17
N PHE A 551 -7.05 -20.19 22.22
CA PHE A 551 -7.10 -20.96 23.46
C PHE A 551 -8.46 -20.86 24.15
N ILE A 552 -9.03 -19.66 24.27
CA ILE A 552 -10.33 -19.48 24.93
C ILE A 552 -11.43 -20.14 24.12
N VAL A 553 -11.44 -19.97 22.80
CA VAL A 553 -12.43 -20.62 21.93
C VAL A 553 -12.27 -22.14 21.93
N TYR A 554 -11.02 -22.63 21.96
CA TYR A 554 -10.72 -24.06 22.10
C TYR A 554 -11.29 -24.64 23.39
N VAL A 555 -11.04 -23.98 24.53
CA VAL A 555 -11.56 -24.40 25.84
C VAL A 555 -13.09 -24.37 25.84
N LEU A 556 -13.68 -23.32 25.29
CA LEU A 556 -15.13 -23.17 25.14
C LEU A 556 -15.70 -24.36 24.35
N ALA A 557 -15.20 -24.59 23.13
CA ALA A 557 -15.67 -25.67 22.26
C ALA A 557 -15.54 -27.06 22.91
N ALA A 558 -14.41 -27.35 23.57
CA ALA A 558 -14.19 -28.63 24.25
C ALA A 558 -15.18 -28.87 25.40
N HIS A 559 -15.47 -27.85 26.22
CA HIS A 559 -16.44 -27.96 27.29
C HIS A 559 -17.88 -28.11 26.79
N PHE A 560 -18.24 -27.48 25.67
CA PHE A 560 -19.57 -27.62 25.07
C PHE A 560 -19.90 -29.06 24.66
N ILE A 561 -18.93 -29.82 24.14
CA ILE A 561 -19.11 -31.25 23.80
C ILE A 561 -19.56 -32.04 25.03
N THR A 562 -18.97 -31.76 26.20
CA THR A 562 -19.28 -32.48 27.44
C THR A 562 -20.62 -32.10 28.07
N MET A 563 -21.23 -30.98 27.65
CA MET A 563 -22.49 -30.47 28.20
C MET A 563 -23.73 -30.94 27.43
N VAL A 564 -23.57 -31.48 26.23
CA VAL A 564 -24.68 -32.06 25.46
C VAL A 564 -24.87 -33.52 25.93
N PRO A 565 -25.99 -33.87 26.58
CA PRO A 565 -26.29 -35.26 26.87
C PRO A 565 -26.53 -36.02 25.56
N VAL A 566 -25.67 -37.00 25.27
CA VAL A 566 -25.79 -37.86 24.08
C VAL A 566 -26.26 -39.25 24.54
N GLY A 567 -27.34 -39.79 23.94
CA GLY A 567 -27.87 -41.13 24.20
C GLY A 567 -29.09 -41.19 25.13
N ASP A 568 -29.31 -42.36 25.75
CA ASP A 568 -30.47 -42.72 26.62
C ASP A 568 -30.73 -41.75 27.81
N ALA A 569 -29.81 -40.83 28.09
CA ALA A 569 -29.97 -39.76 29.07
C ALA A 569 -30.91 -38.63 28.61
N ALA A 570 -31.20 -38.51 27.31
CA ALA A 570 -32.13 -37.51 26.76
C ALA A 570 -33.60 -37.93 26.90
N GLU A 571 -33.90 -39.22 27.00
CA GLU A 571 -35.28 -39.75 27.04
C GLU A 571 -35.99 -39.52 28.38
N ASN A 572 -35.27 -39.16 29.45
CA ASN A 572 -35.81 -38.92 30.79
C ASN A 572 -35.87 -37.44 31.20
N LEU A 573 -35.71 -36.52 30.25
CA LEU A 573 -35.70 -35.07 30.54
C LEU A 573 -37.13 -34.55 30.77
N SER A 574 -37.36 -33.90 31.92
CA SER A 574 -38.65 -33.28 32.25
C SER A 574 -38.98 -32.12 31.31
N GLU A 575 -40.26 -31.77 31.18
CA GLU A 575 -40.77 -30.74 30.26
C GLU A 575 -40.04 -29.38 30.37
N GLY A 576 -39.44 -29.04 31.51
CA GLY A 576 -38.63 -27.82 31.68
C GLY A 576 -37.27 -27.82 30.97
N MET A 577 -36.83 -28.98 30.48
CA MET A 577 -35.56 -29.20 29.80
C MET A 577 -35.71 -29.31 28.27
N THR A 578 -36.92 -29.22 27.73
CA THR A 578 -37.18 -29.13 26.27
C THR A 578 -36.52 -27.90 25.62
N MET A 579 -36.21 -26.87 26.42
CA MET A 579 -35.41 -25.70 25.99
C MET A 579 -33.96 -26.07 25.60
N LEU A 580 -33.39 -27.13 26.19
CA LEU A 580 -32.08 -27.67 25.78
C LEU A 580 -32.16 -28.52 24.50
N ALA A 581 -33.33 -29.03 24.13
CA ALA A 581 -33.51 -29.87 22.94
C ALA A 581 -33.48 -29.07 21.62
N GLN A 582 -33.68 -27.74 21.68
CA GLN A 582 -33.49 -26.84 20.53
C GLN A 582 -32.06 -26.32 20.38
N TYR A 583 -31.15 -26.66 21.29
CA TYR A 583 -29.76 -26.22 21.26
C TYR A 583 -28.92 -27.09 20.32
N ASP A 584 -28.61 -26.58 19.13
CA ASP A 584 -27.73 -27.24 18.17
C ASP A 584 -26.25 -26.94 18.47
N ALA A 585 -25.66 -27.74 19.36
CA ALA A 585 -24.26 -27.58 19.78
C ALA A 585 -23.27 -27.67 18.61
N ASN A 586 -23.57 -28.49 17.60
CA ASN A 586 -22.70 -28.63 16.42
C ASN A 586 -22.60 -27.32 15.66
N ARG A 587 -23.72 -26.58 15.53
CA ARG A 587 -23.73 -25.25 14.91
C ARG A 587 -22.88 -24.23 15.67
N TYR A 588 -22.92 -24.23 17.00
CA TYR A 588 -22.09 -23.31 17.79
C TYR A 588 -20.60 -23.63 17.64
N ILE A 589 -20.23 -24.92 17.65
CA ILE A 589 -18.85 -25.35 17.44
C ILE A 589 -18.36 -24.95 16.04
N LEU A 590 -19.19 -25.12 15.01
CA LEU A 590 -18.88 -24.68 13.64
C LEU A 590 -18.66 -23.17 13.57
N LEU A 591 -19.54 -22.38 14.21
CA LEU A 591 -19.39 -20.93 14.25
C LEU A 591 -18.12 -20.51 15.00
N MET A 592 -17.76 -21.19 16.09
CA MET A 592 -16.49 -20.96 16.79
C MET A 592 -15.28 -21.28 15.92
N PHE A 593 -15.33 -22.37 15.15
CA PHE A 593 -14.31 -22.71 14.17
C PHE A 593 -14.17 -21.60 13.12
N HIS A 594 -15.27 -21.17 12.50
CA HIS A 594 -15.28 -20.04 11.56
C HIS A 594 -14.75 -18.76 12.19
N ALA A 595 -15.11 -18.47 13.44
CA ALA A 595 -14.61 -17.33 14.18
C ALA A 595 -13.07 -17.35 14.28
N THR A 596 -12.48 -18.49 14.62
CA THR A 596 -11.01 -18.62 14.73
C THR A 596 -10.30 -18.52 13.37
N LEU A 597 -10.87 -19.09 12.31
CA LEU A 597 -10.32 -18.99 10.96
C LEU A 597 -10.36 -17.55 10.44
N ILE A 598 -11.52 -16.90 10.54
CA ILE A 598 -11.72 -15.52 10.09
C ILE A 598 -10.85 -14.58 10.93
N GLN A 599 -10.84 -14.74 12.25
CA GLN A 599 -10.01 -13.92 13.14
C GLN A 599 -8.52 -14.13 12.88
N GLY A 600 -8.06 -15.37 12.65
CA GLY A 600 -6.68 -15.67 12.32
C GLY A 600 -6.25 -15.09 10.96
N PHE A 601 -7.10 -15.21 9.94
CA PHE A 601 -6.86 -14.60 8.65
C PHE A 601 -6.76 -13.08 8.76
N CYS A 602 -7.75 -12.45 9.42
CA CYS A 602 -7.85 -11.02 9.62
C CYS A 602 -6.71 -10.44 10.46
N SER A 603 -6.42 -11.05 11.60
CA SER A 603 -5.32 -10.64 12.49
C SER A 603 -3.96 -10.81 11.81
N GLY A 604 -3.78 -11.83 10.97
CA GLY A 604 -2.59 -11.98 10.15
C GLY A 604 -2.41 -10.86 9.11
N LEU A 605 -3.49 -10.37 8.50
CA LEU A 605 -3.44 -9.24 7.58
C LEU A 605 -3.01 -7.97 8.30
N VAL A 606 -3.60 -7.70 9.47
CA VAL A 606 -3.24 -6.56 10.33
C VAL A 606 -1.78 -6.67 10.77
N ALA A 607 -1.33 -7.85 11.18
CA ALA A 607 0.08 -8.08 11.56
C ALA A 607 1.05 -7.73 10.42
N GLY A 608 0.75 -8.09 9.17
CA GLY A 608 1.62 -7.69 8.05
C GLY A 608 1.53 -6.22 7.67
N ALA A 609 0.33 -5.64 7.73
CA ALA A 609 0.12 -4.21 7.50
C ALA A 609 0.92 -3.38 8.51
N MET A 610 0.97 -3.79 9.77
CA MET A 610 1.81 -3.16 10.80
C MET A 610 3.31 -3.47 10.62
N GLY A 611 3.67 -4.75 10.47
CA GLY A 611 5.07 -5.19 10.45
C GLY A 611 5.88 -4.71 9.24
N SER A 612 5.23 -4.58 8.09
CA SER A 612 5.91 -4.34 6.80
C SER A 612 5.35 -3.18 6.01
N GLY A 613 4.30 -2.52 6.52
CA GLY A 613 3.52 -1.47 5.84
C GLY A 613 2.65 -1.94 4.67
N SER A 614 2.66 -3.24 4.34
CA SER A 614 1.85 -3.82 3.27
C SER A 614 0.96 -4.96 3.76
N ALA A 615 -0.33 -4.91 3.40
CA ALA A 615 -1.26 -6.02 3.65
C ALA A 615 -0.83 -7.33 2.96
N TYR A 616 -0.14 -7.25 1.81
CA TYR A 616 0.38 -8.42 1.11
C TYR A 616 1.42 -9.21 1.92
N SER A 617 2.24 -8.53 2.73
CA SER A 617 3.14 -9.24 3.64
C SER A 617 2.38 -9.90 4.79
N GLY A 618 1.13 -9.52 5.06
CA GLY A 618 0.27 -10.11 6.08
C GLY A 618 -0.19 -11.51 5.74
N LEU A 619 -0.26 -11.84 4.44
CA LEU A 619 -0.68 -13.17 4.00
C LEU A 619 0.16 -14.29 4.61
N LYS A 620 1.45 -14.09 4.88
CA LYS A 620 2.26 -15.13 5.57
C LYS A 620 1.79 -15.35 7.01
N HIS A 621 1.42 -14.28 7.70
CA HIS A 621 0.93 -14.35 9.07
C HIS A 621 -0.47 -14.95 9.10
N SER A 622 -1.35 -14.53 8.17
CA SER A 622 -2.70 -15.11 7.98
C SER A 622 -2.64 -16.60 7.70
N LEU A 623 -1.78 -17.04 6.78
CA LEU A 623 -1.64 -18.47 6.45
C LEU A 623 -1.12 -19.29 7.63
N ILE A 624 -0.17 -18.76 8.41
CA ILE A 624 0.34 -19.44 9.61
C ILE A 624 -0.77 -19.55 10.67
N MET A 625 -1.50 -18.47 10.95
CA MET A 625 -2.57 -18.45 11.95
C MET A 625 -3.74 -19.36 11.55
N VAL A 626 -4.17 -19.30 10.28
CA VAL A 626 -5.22 -20.17 9.74
C VAL A 626 -4.80 -21.65 9.78
N ALA A 627 -3.54 -21.96 9.44
CA ALA A 627 -3.03 -23.32 9.52
C ALA A 627 -3.06 -23.84 10.97
N ILE A 628 -2.66 -23.00 11.94
CA ILE A 628 -2.71 -23.36 13.36
C ILE A 628 -4.15 -23.58 13.82
N ALA A 629 -5.07 -22.66 13.50
CA ALA A 629 -6.48 -22.80 13.84
C ALA A 629 -7.08 -24.10 13.27
N TYR A 630 -6.84 -24.37 11.99
CA TYR A 630 -7.29 -25.59 11.33
C TYR A 630 -6.74 -26.86 11.99
N LEU A 631 -5.43 -26.90 12.27
CA LEU A 631 -4.79 -28.03 12.95
C LEU A 631 -5.34 -28.25 14.38
N THR A 632 -5.66 -27.18 15.11
CA THR A 632 -6.21 -27.31 16.47
C THR A 632 -7.63 -27.89 16.50
N PHE A 633 -8.49 -27.53 15.54
CA PHE A 633 -9.86 -28.06 15.50
C PHE A 633 -9.95 -29.47 14.89
N THR A 634 -9.11 -29.77 13.89
CA THR A 634 -8.99 -31.13 13.33
C THR A 634 -8.51 -32.14 14.36
N GLN A 635 -7.55 -31.78 15.22
CA GLN A 635 -7.09 -32.65 16.32
C GLN A 635 -8.19 -32.99 17.33
N LEU A 636 -9.20 -32.13 17.49
CA LEU A 636 -10.32 -32.36 18.41
C LEU A 636 -11.46 -33.16 17.77
N GLY A 637 -11.38 -33.50 16.48
CA GLY A 637 -12.48 -34.09 15.72
C GLY A 637 -13.66 -33.13 15.49
N LEU A 638 -13.40 -31.81 15.54
CA LEU A 638 -14.42 -30.75 15.43
C LEU A 638 -14.45 -30.05 14.07
N ALA A 639 -13.49 -30.34 13.19
CA ALA A 639 -13.40 -29.81 11.84
C ALA A 639 -13.93 -30.84 10.83
#